data_AF-A0A1E7G2X5-F1
#
_entry.id   AF-A0A1E7G2X5-F1
#
_cell.length_a   1.000
_cell.length_b   1.000
_cell.length_c   1.000
_cell.angle_alpha   90.00
_cell.angle_beta   90.00
_cell.angle_gamma   90.00
#
_symmetry.space_group_name_H-M   'P 1'
#
loop_
_entity.id
_entity.type
_entity.pdbx_description
1 polymer ?
#
loop_
_entity_poly.entity_id
_entity_poly.type
_entity_poly.pdbx_seq_one_letter_code
_entity_poly.pdbx_strand_id
1 'polypeptide(L)'
;MVTNTFSIEPYGEKAYHTGIAVPVFSLRTENSSGVGQFSDLKKLADFTYRSGMDVIQLLPINDTTTFMDWRDSYPYRAISVFALHPLYLDIHEFWKSYTKEQQAKLLILESELNSLEKIDYERCLALKWEYAQIIYQNSAVKYQKTKAYQQFYKQNEEWLKAYACFSYLRDINKSANFLAWGKNVNYDKNLFDKLKKETSQLDLYIFVQYLLHSQLTEAVDYCHKLGIALKGDIAIGIAHDSVDAWTHPELFHLDKQAGAPPDVFAVNGQNWGFPTYNWEKMAEDGYDWWKKRLTAMSNYFDAYRLDHILGFFRIWQMPENSVRGLLGQFSPALALSAEEIENNYGIPFRQWGIERFIIPFIKDWVIDEVFGRDNRDWIIQTFLDYIGTGNYRFKAEFNNQKAIENTQMENWVREGLYKLQENVIFLKDDENSEKYHPRIGLLSTISFREFGDDYKGRLERLYNDYFYGRNYDFWKEKAYEKLPALKNATKMLACGEDLGMVPDNVPDVMYHLDILRLIIERMPADERFVSSLSEVPYLSVVTTSSHDTSPLRAWWEENHDLTQRYYNEVMGWYGEAPNYASVEIIQEIIKRNLNSNAMMVILPIQDWLAMSEHFRKENAKSEQINIPADSYHYWNYRLHCNLEALIENQEWTDFLKSFIKESKRAY
;
A
#
# COMPACT_ATOMS: atom_id res chain seq x y z
N MET A 1 27.84 24.25 1.95
CA MET A 1 27.11 25.02 2.98
C MET A 1 25.96 24.15 3.38
N VAL A 2 25.94 23.69 4.64
CA VAL A 2 24.80 22.96 5.20
C VAL A 2 23.68 24.00 5.31
N THR A 3 22.78 24.00 4.33
CA THR A 3 21.52 24.73 4.41
C THR A 3 20.80 24.20 5.64
N ASN A 4 20.24 25.07 6.48
CA ASN A 4 19.32 24.67 7.53
C ASN A 4 18.32 23.68 6.92
N THR A 5 18.43 22.40 7.28
CA THR A 5 17.55 21.35 6.76
C THR A 5 16.21 21.58 7.42
N PHE A 6 15.23 22.00 6.62
CA PHE A 6 13.83 21.94 7.04
C PHE A 6 13.57 20.54 7.60
N SER A 7 13.02 20.46 8.81
CA SER A 7 12.76 19.20 9.48
C SER A 7 11.61 19.35 10.46
N ILE A 8 10.83 18.28 10.59
CA ILE A 8 9.74 18.16 11.53
C ILE A 8 10.17 17.14 12.58
N GLU A 9 10.22 17.56 13.84
CA GLU A 9 10.73 16.74 14.95
C GLU A 9 9.68 16.66 16.07
N PRO A 10 9.52 15.49 16.73
CA PRO A 10 8.70 15.39 17.92
C PRO A 10 9.17 16.37 18.99
N TYR A 11 8.22 17.06 19.63
CA TYR A 11 8.53 18.05 20.67
C TYR A 11 9.40 19.22 20.18
N GLY A 12 9.35 19.53 18.88
CA GLY A 12 9.99 20.71 18.29
C GLY A 12 9.32 22.03 18.70
N GLU A 13 9.70 23.14 18.05
CA GLU A 13 9.15 24.48 18.36
C GLU A 13 7.63 24.55 18.21
N LYS A 14 7.08 23.82 17.23
CA LYS A 14 5.65 23.64 17.03
C LYS A 14 5.26 22.24 17.50
N ALA A 15 4.36 22.17 18.49
CA ALA A 15 3.98 20.88 19.07
C ALA A 15 2.96 20.13 18.21
N TYR A 16 2.08 20.83 17.48
CA TYR A 16 1.00 20.21 16.73
C TYR A 16 0.97 20.65 15.27
N HIS A 17 0.77 19.68 14.38
CA HIS A 17 0.76 19.90 12.94
C HIS A 17 -0.59 19.52 12.33
N THR A 18 -0.98 20.23 11.28
CA THR A 18 -2.23 19.96 10.55
C THR A 18 -1.94 19.90 9.07
N GLY A 19 -2.46 18.87 8.40
CA GLY A 19 -2.12 18.63 7.01
C GLY A 19 -3.22 18.04 6.17
N ILE A 20 -2.86 17.89 4.89
CA ILE A 20 -3.70 17.32 3.85
C ILE A 20 -3.04 16.06 3.32
N ALA A 21 -3.77 14.96 3.23
CA ALA A 21 -3.38 13.77 2.48
C ALA A 21 -3.99 13.83 1.08
N VAL A 22 -3.15 13.70 0.04
CA VAL A 22 -3.62 13.72 -1.35
C VAL A 22 -2.64 12.98 -2.27
N PRO A 23 -3.12 12.10 -3.17
CA PRO A 23 -2.26 11.52 -4.20
C PRO A 23 -1.86 12.57 -5.25
N VAL A 24 -0.59 12.57 -5.66
CA VAL A 24 -0.10 13.50 -6.71
C VAL A 24 -0.93 13.36 -8.00
N PHE A 25 -1.24 12.13 -8.42
CA PHE A 25 -2.01 11.89 -9.65
C PHE A 25 -3.38 12.56 -9.64
N SER A 26 -3.97 12.75 -8.45
CA SER A 26 -5.32 13.29 -8.32
C SER A 26 -5.39 14.81 -8.45
N LEU A 27 -4.25 15.50 -8.36
CA LEU A 27 -4.20 16.96 -8.42
C LEU A 27 -4.75 17.48 -9.75
N ARG A 28 -5.38 18.65 -9.68
CA ARG A 28 -5.95 19.32 -10.83
C ARG A 28 -5.55 20.79 -10.82
N THR A 29 -4.87 21.19 -11.89
CA THR A 29 -4.50 22.58 -12.18
C THR A 29 -4.88 22.89 -13.62
N GLU A 30 -4.95 24.18 -13.96
CA GLU A 30 -5.27 24.63 -15.32
C GLU A 30 -4.28 24.13 -16.38
N ASN A 31 -3.02 23.95 -15.99
CA ASN A 31 -1.92 23.52 -16.89
C ASN A 31 -1.53 22.04 -16.72
N SER A 32 -2.31 21.26 -15.97
CA SER A 32 -2.07 19.81 -15.86
C SER A 32 -2.32 19.13 -17.21
N SER A 33 -1.67 17.99 -17.48
CA SER A 33 -1.88 17.23 -18.72
C SER A 33 -2.79 16.02 -18.51
N GLY A 34 -3.97 16.23 -17.90
CA GLY A 34 -4.94 15.17 -17.60
C GLY A 34 -4.76 14.45 -16.26
N VAL A 35 -3.63 14.66 -15.60
CA VAL A 35 -3.20 14.04 -14.35
C VAL A 35 -2.35 15.03 -13.57
N GLY A 36 -2.39 14.96 -12.25
CA GLY A 36 -1.52 15.79 -11.42
C GLY A 36 -0.05 15.41 -11.57
N GLN A 37 0.82 16.42 -11.48
CA GLN A 37 2.26 16.33 -11.75
C GLN A 37 3.07 17.06 -10.68
N PHE A 38 4.39 16.87 -10.64
CA PHE A 38 5.19 17.40 -9.52
C PHE A 38 5.16 18.92 -9.39
N SER A 39 5.03 19.67 -10.49
CA SER A 39 4.91 21.12 -10.44
C SER A 39 3.61 21.61 -9.80
N ASP A 40 2.53 20.82 -9.84
CA ASP A 40 1.24 21.15 -9.22
C ASP A 40 1.31 21.20 -7.69
N LEU A 41 2.30 20.52 -7.10
CA LEU A 41 2.56 20.58 -5.66
C LEU A 41 2.80 22.01 -5.16
N LYS A 42 3.31 22.91 -6.02
CA LYS A 42 3.47 24.34 -5.66
C LYS A 42 2.13 25.01 -5.40
N LYS A 43 1.11 24.72 -6.22
CA LYS A 43 -0.26 25.21 -6.02
C LYS A 43 -0.91 24.58 -4.79
N LEU A 44 -0.67 23.29 -4.57
CA LEU A 44 -1.15 22.63 -3.36
C LEU A 44 -0.51 23.25 -2.11
N ALA A 45 0.77 23.62 -2.18
CA ALA A 45 1.47 24.31 -1.10
C ALA A 45 0.87 25.71 -0.85
N ASP A 46 0.54 26.47 -1.89
CA ASP A 46 -0.16 27.75 -1.75
C ASP A 46 -1.49 27.58 -1.02
N PHE A 47 -2.30 26.59 -1.41
CA PHE A 47 -3.58 26.28 -0.76
C PHE A 47 -3.40 25.87 0.70
N THR A 48 -2.43 24.98 0.97
CA THR A 48 -2.11 24.48 2.31
C THR A 48 -1.69 25.62 3.23
N TYR A 49 -0.78 26.48 2.77
CA TYR A 49 -0.30 27.66 3.50
C TYR A 49 -1.45 28.64 3.81
N ARG A 50 -2.25 28.99 2.80
CA ARG A 50 -3.37 29.94 2.99
C ARG A 50 -4.44 29.42 3.94
N SER A 51 -4.62 28.11 4.00
CA SER A 51 -5.56 27.44 4.89
C SER A 51 -5.03 27.25 6.33
N GLY A 52 -3.79 27.67 6.63
CA GLY A 52 -3.20 27.54 7.96
C GLY A 52 -2.66 26.16 8.30
N MET A 53 -2.48 25.31 7.29
CA MET A 53 -1.90 23.96 7.40
C MET A 53 -0.40 24.00 7.07
N ASP A 54 0.33 22.97 7.50
CA ASP A 54 1.80 22.93 7.40
C ASP A 54 2.36 21.55 7.03
N VAL A 55 1.51 20.59 6.67
CA VAL A 55 1.95 19.27 6.20
C VAL A 55 1.16 18.85 4.96
N ILE A 56 1.87 18.34 3.95
CA ILE A 56 1.28 17.64 2.80
C ILE A 56 1.75 16.19 2.85
N GLN A 57 0.81 15.25 2.89
CA GLN A 57 1.10 13.82 2.74
C GLN A 57 0.77 13.34 1.34
N LEU A 58 1.71 12.65 0.71
CA LEU A 58 1.57 12.06 -0.62
C LEU A 58 1.53 10.53 -0.53
N LEU A 59 0.85 9.90 -1.49
CA LEU A 59 0.99 8.46 -1.74
C LEU A 59 2.36 8.14 -2.38
N PRO A 60 2.76 6.85 -2.54
CA PRO A 60 4.01 6.53 -3.20
C PRO A 60 4.09 7.15 -4.61
N ILE A 61 5.26 7.68 -4.95
CA ILE A 61 5.53 8.40 -6.20
C ILE A 61 6.45 7.62 -7.16
N ASN A 62 6.73 6.36 -6.81
CA ASN A 62 7.65 5.51 -7.53
C ASN A 62 7.04 4.96 -8.82
N ASP A 63 7.90 4.61 -9.78
CA ASP A 63 7.47 4.00 -11.03
C ASP A 63 6.86 2.60 -10.79
N THR A 64 5.70 2.36 -11.36
CA THR A 64 4.89 1.13 -11.23
C THR A 64 4.64 0.45 -12.58
N THR A 65 5.24 0.94 -13.66
CA THR A 65 4.96 0.51 -15.05
C THR A 65 5.36 -0.94 -15.34
N THR A 66 4.49 -1.89 -14.98
CA THR A 66 4.70 -3.34 -15.08
C THR A 66 3.95 -3.91 -16.30
N PHE A 67 2.67 -3.59 -16.41
CA PHE A 67 1.75 -4.12 -17.44
C PHE A 67 1.65 -3.23 -18.67
N MET A 68 2.08 -1.96 -18.55
CA MET A 68 1.93 -0.90 -19.54
C MET A 68 0.46 -0.56 -19.86
N ASP A 69 -0.42 -0.73 -18.88
CA ASP A 69 -1.84 -0.36 -18.95
C ASP A 69 -2.33 0.19 -17.61
N TRP A 70 -3.64 0.43 -17.50
CA TRP A 70 -4.28 1.00 -16.32
C TRP A 70 -4.00 0.25 -15.01
N ARG A 71 -3.63 -1.05 -15.06
CA ARG A 71 -3.28 -1.83 -13.86
C ARG A 71 -2.03 -1.31 -13.17
N ASP A 72 -1.23 -0.50 -13.83
CA ASP A 72 -0.06 0.16 -13.26
C ASP A 72 -0.41 1.43 -12.47
N SER A 73 -1.67 1.87 -12.49
CA SER A 73 -2.12 3.00 -11.67
C SER A 73 -1.98 2.75 -10.15
N TYR A 74 -1.84 1.50 -9.72
CA TYR A 74 -1.67 1.12 -8.31
C TYR A 74 -0.29 1.54 -7.75
N PRO A 75 -0.20 2.54 -6.86
CA PRO A 75 1.08 3.15 -6.48
C PRO A 75 1.97 2.27 -5.58
N TYR A 76 1.43 1.20 -4.97
CA TYR A 76 2.18 0.35 -4.04
C TYR A 76 2.91 -0.82 -4.72
N ARG A 77 2.76 -1.00 -6.04
CA ARG A 77 3.48 -2.02 -6.83
C ARG A 77 4.64 -1.38 -7.61
N ALA A 78 5.61 -0.84 -6.89
CA ALA A 78 6.77 -0.20 -7.50
C ALA A 78 7.64 -1.23 -8.25
N ILE A 79 7.97 -0.92 -9.51
CA ILE A 79 9.01 -1.65 -10.27
C ILE A 79 10.41 -1.18 -9.87
N SER A 80 10.53 -0.04 -9.20
CA SER A 80 11.78 0.40 -8.56
C SER A 80 11.46 1.25 -7.35
N VAL A 81 12.07 0.95 -6.21
CA VAL A 81 11.92 1.79 -5.00
C VAL A 81 12.67 3.13 -5.09
N PHE A 82 13.44 3.34 -6.16
CA PHE A 82 14.25 4.55 -6.38
C PHE A 82 13.69 5.44 -7.50
N ALA A 83 13.22 4.84 -8.59
CA ALA A 83 12.78 5.59 -9.76
C ALA A 83 11.44 6.30 -9.48
N LEU A 84 11.33 7.55 -9.95
CA LEU A 84 10.11 8.34 -9.92
C LEU A 84 9.20 7.97 -11.10
N HIS A 85 7.89 7.98 -10.90
CA HIS A 85 6.96 7.60 -11.96
C HIS A 85 6.93 8.64 -13.10
N PRO A 86 7.11 8.23 -14.36
CA PRO A 86 7.04 9.13 -15.53
C PRO A 86 5.72 9.89 -15.72
N LEU A 87 4.64 9.42 -15.09
CA LEU A 87 3.33 10.06 -15.13
C LEU A 87 3.36 11.49 -14.55
N TYR A 88 4.24 11.72 -13.58
CA TYR A 88 4.35 12.99 -12.86
C TYR A 88 5.23 14.05 -13.54
N LEU A 89 5.76 13.75 -14.73
CA LEU A 89 6.57 14.70 -15.51
C LEU A 89 5.71 15.88 -15.96
N ASP A 90 6.09 17.10 -15.59
CA ASP A 90 5.48 18.30 -16.16
C ASP A 90 6.08 18.56 -17.54
N ILE A 91 5.31 18.24 -18.57
CA ILE A 91 5.67 18.48 -19.97
C ILE A 91 5.33 19.91 -20.40
N HIS A 92 4.46 20.62 -19.68
CA HIS A 92 4.07 21.99 -20.01
C HIS A 92 5.21 22.98 -19.71
N GLU A 93 6.08 22.70 -18.73
CA GLU A 93 7.27 23.51 -18.42
C GLU A 93 8.18 23.73 -19.66
N PHE A 94 8.19 22.78 -20.59
CA PHE A 94 9.00 22.81 -21.80
C PHE A 94 8.30 23.45 -23.00
N TRP A 95 7.18 24.16 -22.80
CA TRP A 95 6.37 24.81 -23.83
C TRP A 95 7.18 25.54 -24.90
N LYS A 96 8.20 26.30 -24.48
CA LYS A 96 9.07 27.10 -25.36
C LYS A 96 9.99 26.27 -26.25
N SER A 97 10.17 24.99 -25.95
CA SER A 97 11.01 24.07 -26.73
C SER A 97 10.23 23.35 -27.84
N TYR A 98 8.90 23.49 -27.87
CA TYR A 98 8.04 22.80 -28.82
C TYR A 98 7.82 23.61 -30.10
N THR A 99 7.59 22.92 -31.21
CA THR A 99 7.10 23.55 -32.44
C THR A 99 5.65 24.02 -32.25
N LYS A 100 5.17 24.92 -33.11
CA LYS A 100 3.76 25.37 -33.07
C LYS A 100 2.76 24.21 -33.24
N GLU A 101 3.14 23.20 -34.03
CA GLU A 101 2.31 22.01 -34.24
C GLU A 101 2.24 21.14 -32.99
N GLN A 102 3.38 20.91 -32.33
CA GLN A 102 3.43 20.20 -31.05
C GLN A 102 2.63 20.96 -29.98
N GLN A 103 2.79 22.28 -29.88
CA GLN A 103 2.00 23.12 -28.98
C GLN A 103 0.49 22.99 -29.21
N ALA A 104 0.05 23.04 -30.48
CA ALA A 104 -1.36 22.88 -30.82
C ALA A 104 -1.90 21.49 -30.45
N LYS A 105 -1.11 20.43 -30.73
CA LYS A 105 -1.47 19.06 -30.35
C LYS A 105 -1.56 18.90 -28.84
N LEU A 106 -0.61 19.47 -28.09
CA LEU A 106 -0.60 19.44 -26.62
C LEU A 106 -1.87 20.08 -26.07
N LEU A 107 -2.20 21.31 -26.48
CA LEU A 107 -3.38 22.03 -25.98
C LEU A 107 -4.69 21.28 -26.25
N ILE A 108 -4.84 20.65 -27.42
CA ILE A 108 -6.04 19.86 -27.73
C ILE A 108 -6.16 18.68 -26.75
N LEU A 109 -5.06 17.94 -26.54
CA LEU A 109 -5.05 16.79 -25.65
C LEU A 109 -5.18 17.18 -24.18
N GLU A 110 -4.52 18.26 -23.72
CA GLU A 110 -4.66 18.78 -22.36
C GLU A 110 -6.10 19.22 -22.11
N SER A 111 -6.73 19.95 -23.04
CA SER A 111 -8.14 20.35 -22.93
C SER A 111 -9.07 19.14 -22.79
N GLU A 112 -8.88 18.12 -23.64
CA GLU A 112 -9.69 16.90 -23.60
C GLU A 112 -9.49 16.13 -22.29
N LEU A 113 -8.25 15.80 -21.94
CA LEU A 113 -7.92 15.02 -20.74
C LEU A 113 -8.26 15.79 -19.45
N ASN A 114 -8.12 17.11 -19.44
CA ASN A 114 -8.54 17.95 -18.32
C ASN A 114 -10.06 18.00 -18.16
N SER A 115 -10.84 17.80 -19.22
CA SER A 115 -12.30 17.76 -19.09
C SER A 115 -12.83 16.49 -18.40
N LEU A 116 -12.03 15.42 -18.33
CA LEU A 116 -12.45 14.14 -17.77
C LEU A 116 -12.62 14.20 -16.24
N GLU A 117 -13.67 13.55 -15.75
CA GLU A 117 -13.95 13.41 -14.31
C GLU A 117 -12.90 12.54 -13.62
N LYS A 118 -12.47 11.47 -14.29
CA LYS A 118 -11.47 10.50 -13.81
C LYS A 118 -10.24 10.54 -14.71
N ILE A 119 -9.11 10.09 -14.19
CA ILE A 119 -7.85 10.03 -14.94
C ILE A 119 -7.96 8.95 -16.02
N ASP A 120 -7.57 9.29 -17.23
CA ASP A 120 -7.27 8.31 -18.28
C ASP A 120 -5.77 8.01 -18.24
N TYR A 121 -5.38 7.04 -17.40
CA TYR A 121 -3.98 6.76 -17.08
C TYR A 121 -3.16 6.44 -18.31
N GLU A 122 -3.69 5.60 -19.21
CA GLU A 122 -3.00 5.12 -20.40
C GLU A 122 -2.72 6.28 -21.37
N ARG A 123 -3.73 7.13 -21.62
CA ARG A 123 -3.55 8.30 -22.50
C ARG A 123 -2.64 9.34 -21.89
N CYS A 124 -2.72 9.57 -20.58
CA CYS A 124 -1.81 10.48 -19.89
C CYS A 124 -0.37 9.97 -19.97
N LEU A 125 -0.12 8.70 -19.64
CA LEU A 125 1.22 8.11 -19.69
C LEU A 125 1.80 8.11 -21.11
N ALA A 126 0.99 7.76 -22.12
CA ALA A 126 1.39 7.84 -23.53
C ALA A 126 1.77 9.27 -23.95
N LEU A 127 0.96 10.27 -23.54
CA LEU A 127 1.26 11.68 -23.77
C LEU A 127 2.58 12.10 -23.12
N LYS A 128 2.82 11.71 -21.85
CA LYS A 128 4.07 12.02 -21.14
C LYS A 128 5.28 11.43 -21.87
N TRP A 129 5.21 10.18 -22.33
CA TRP A 129 6.31 9.54 -23.06
C TRP A 129 6.54 10.14 -24.45
N GLU A 130 5.49 10.51 -25.18
CA GLU A 130 5.60 11.20 -26.47
C GLU A 130 6.39 12.52 -26.30
N TYR A 131 6.00 13.34 -25.33
CA TYR A 131 6.65 14.62 -25.09
C TYR A 131 8.02 14.48 -24.44
N ALA A 132 8.25 13.47 -23.60
CA ALA A 132 9.58 13.15 -23.07
C ALA A 132 10.60 12.90 -24.20
N GLN A 133 10.21 12.19 -25.26
CA GLN A 133 11.07 11.98 -26.43
C GLN A 133 11.40 13.30 -27.14
N ILE A 134 10.41 14.18 -27.31
CA ILE A 134 10.60 15.50 -27.91
C ILE A 134 11.55 16.36 -27.05
N ILE A 135 11.32 16.42 -25.74
CA ILE A 135 12.16 17.17 -24.80
C ILE A 135 13.60 16.64 -24.84
N TYR A 136 13.77 15.32 -24.86
CA TYR A 136 15.08 14.69 -24.97
C TYR A 136 15.81 15.11 -26.24
N GLN A 137 15.17 15.00 -27.40
CA GLN A 137 15.74 15.41 -28.69
C GLN A 137 16.16 16.89 -28.70
N ASN A 138 15.35 17.76 -28.11
CA ASN A 138 15.58 19.21 -28.15
C ASN A 138 16.57 19.70 -27.09
N SER A 139 16.66 19.03 -25.94
CA SER A 139 17.29 19.61 -24.74
C SER A 139 18.31 18.73 -24.03
N ALA A 140 18.38 17.41 -24.29
CA ALA A 140 19.22 16.51 -23.52
C ALA A 140 20.70 16.91 -23.54
N VAL A 141 21.25 17.26 -24.71
CA VAL A 141 22.67 17.69 -24.85
C VAL A 141 22.98 18.92 -23.98
N LYS A 142 22.03 19.84 -23.83
CA LYS A 142 22.19 21.03 -22.97
C LYS A 142 22.21 20.62 -21.50
N TYR A 143 21.23 19.83 -21.07
CA TYR A 143 21.11 19.39 -19.67
C TYR A 143 22.25 18.48 -19.22
N GLN A 144 22.69 17.54 -20.07
CA GLN A 144 23.79 16.62 -19.77
C GLN A 144 25.13 17.32 -19.50
N LYS A 145 25.30 18.54 -19.98
CA LYS A 145 26.48 19.39 -19.71
C LYS A 145 26.36 20.18 -18.41
N THR A 146 25.18 20.24 -17.79
CA THR A 146 24.99 20.95 -16.53
C THR A 146 25.61 20.19 -15.37
N LYS A 147 26.09 20.92 -14.36
CA LYS A 147 26.60 20.31 -13.12
C LYS A 147 25.53 19.53 -12.38
N ALA A 148 24.29 20.01 -12.39
CA ALA A 148 23.15 19.36 -11.74
C ALA A 148 22.90 17.96 -12.32
N TYR A 149 22.83 17.82 -13.65
CA TYR A 149 22.68 16.51 -14.28
C TYR A 149 23.85 15.57 -13.96
N GLN A 150 25.09 16.05 -14.08
CA GLN A 150 26.28 15.23 -13.81
C GLN A 150 26.35 14.76 -12.36
N GLN A 151 25.93 15.61 -11.42
CA GLN A 151 25.84 15.27 -10.01
C GLN A 151 24.74 14.24 -9.75
N PHE A 152 23.52 14.48 -10.28
CA PHE A 152 22.41 13.54 -10.19
C PHE A 152 22.80 12.16 -10.73
N TYR A 153 23.36 12.11 -11.94
CA TYR A 153 23.79 10.86 -12.57
C TYR A 153 24.82 10.14 -11.70
N LYS A 154 25.87 10.85 -11.23
CA LYS A 154 26.94 10.26 -10.43
C LYS A 154 26.44 9.73 -9.08
N GLN A 155 25.53 10.45 -8.42
CA GLN A 155 24.99 10.04 -7.13
C GLN A 155 24.07 8.82 -7.22
N ASN A 156 23.45 8.61 -8.38
CA ASN A 156 22.41 7.62 -8.60
C ASN A 156 22.81 6.53 -9.62
N GLU A 157 24.09 6.48 -10.01
CA GLU A 157 24.57 5.72 -11.16
C GLU A 157 24.20 4.24 -11.11
N GLU A 158 24.33 3.61 -9.93
CA GLU A 158 24.08 2.18 -9.73
C GLU A 158 22.63 1.81 -10.09
N TRP A 159 21.64 2.42 -9.43
CA TRP A 159 20.24 2.09 -9.68
C TRP A 159 19.73 2.67 -11.01
N LEU A 160 20.21 3.84 -11.44
CA LEU A 160 19.79 4.45 -12.72
C LEU A 160 20.13 3.58 -13.92
N LYS A 161 21.34 3.00 -13.94
CA LYS A 161 21.77 2.11 -15.03
C LYS A 161 20.91 0.85 -15.07
N ALA A 162 20.66 0.24 -13.91
CA ALA A 162 19.80 -0.93 -13.81
C ALA A 162 18.37 -0.65 -14.26
N TYR A 163 17.77 0.45 -13.77
CA TYR A 163 16.45 0.91 -14.17
C TYR A 163 16.35 1.14 -15.68
N ALA A 164 17.31 1.85 -16.29
CA ALA A 164 17.31 2.09 -17.74
C ALA A 164 17.39 0.79 -18.55
N CYS A 165 18.22 -0.18 -18.13
CA CYS A 165 18.29 -1.50 -18.76
C CYS A 165 16.97 -2.26 -18.60
N PHE A 166 16.39 -2.27 -17.41
CA PHE A 166 15.13 -2.93 -17.13
C PHE A 166 14.00 -2.35 -17.97
N SER A 167 13.81 -1.03 -17.99
CA SER A 167 12.75 -0.38 -18.76
C SER A 167 12.91 -0.65 -20.26
N TYR A 168 14.13 -0.60 -20.79
CA TYR A 168 14.40 -0.96 -22.18
C TYR A 168 14.06 -2.43 -22.47
N LEU A 169 14.50 -3.36 -21.62
CA LEU A 169 14.21 -4.79 -21.81
C LEU A 169 12.72 -5.10 -21.67
N ARG A 170 12.02 -4.47 -20.73
CA ARG A 170 10.57 -4.57 -20.58
C ARG A 170 9.87 -4.14 -21.87
N ASP A 171 10.24 -2.98 -22.41
CA ASP A 171 9.55 -2.39 -23.56
C ASP A 171 9.78 -3.21 -24.84
N ILE A 172 11.01 -3.69 -25.10
CA ILE A 172 11.28 -4.53 -26.30
C ILE A 172 10.65 -5.92 -26.20
N ASN A 173 10.53 -6.49 -25.00
CA ASN A 173 9.89 -7.79 -24.77
C ASN A 173 8.38 -7.68 -24.53
N LYS A 174 7.86 -6.46 -24.37
CA LYS A 174 6.48 -6.15 -23.97
C LYS A 174 6.04 -6.87 -22.69
N SER A 175 6.97 -7.07 -21.76
CA SER A 175 6.73 -7.80 -20.52
C SER A 175 7.80 -7.46 -19.48
N ALA A 176 7.37 -7.16 -18.26
CA ALA A 176 8.25 -6.97 -17.10
C ALA A 176 8.78 -8.29 -16.52
N ASN A 177 8.16 -9.42 -16.86
CA ASN A 177 8.61 -10.73 -16.41
C ASN A 177 9.99 -11.04 -16.99
N PHE A 178 11.01 -10.82 -16.19
CA PHE A 178 12.40 -10.97 -16.59
C PHE A 178 12.80 -12.42 -16.87
N LEU A 179 12.03 -13.41 -16.39
CA LEU A 179 12.24 -14.83 -16.74
C LEU A 179 12.03 -15.08 -18.24
N ALA A 180 11.28 -14.21 -18.93
CA ALA A 180 11.06 -14.27 -20.37
C ALA A 180 12.16 -13.58 -21.21
N TRP A 181 13.16 -12.92 -20.58
CA TRP A 181 14.16 -12.11 -21.30
C TRP A 181 15.37 -12.90 -21.84
N GLY A 182 15.29 -14.24 -21.85
CA GLY A 182 16.30 -15.12 -22.43
C GLY A 182 17.68 -14.96 -21.79
N LYS A 183 18.66 -14.44 -22.53
CA LYS A 183 20.04 -14.26 -22.01
C LYS A 183 20.15 -13.22 -20.89
N ASN A 184 19.14 -12.37 -20.71
CA ASN A 184 19.13 -11.30 -19.71
C ASN A 184 18.24 -11.63 -18.49
N VAL A 185 17.88 -12.91 -18.28
CA VAL A 185 17.11 -13.35 -17.10
C VAL A 185 17.83 -12.95 -15.82
N ASN A 186 19.14 -13.16 -15.76
CA ASN A 186 19.97 -12.71 -14.64
C ASN A 186 20.61 -11.36 -14.98
N TYR A 187 20.58 -10.43 -14.01
CA TYR A 187 21.22 -9.14 -14.17
C TYR A 187 22.76 -9.25 -14.29
N ASP A 188 23.33 -8.54 -15.27
CA ASP A 188 24.77 -8.37 -15.43
C ASP A 188 25.11 -6.89 -15.21
N LYS A 189 26.02 -6.59 -14.28
CA LYS A 189 26.47 -5.23 -13.98
C LYS A 189 27.06 -4.50 -15.20
N ASN A 190 27.56 -5.23 -16.20
CA ASN A 190 28.09 -4.67 -17.45
C ASN A 190 27.03 -4.52 -18.55
N LEU A 191 25.78 -4.92 -18.30
CA LEU A 191 24.70 -4.92 -19.30
C LEU A 191 24.44 -3.52 -19.86
N PHE A 192 24.51 -2.49 -19.01
CA PHE A 192 24.35 -1.11 -19.44
C PHE A 192 25.35 -0.71 -20.51
N ASP A 193 26.64 -0.98 -20.29
CA ASP A 193 27.70 -0.62 -21.25
C ASP A 193 27.63 -1.46 -22.53
N LYS A 194 27.09 -2.68 -22.47
CA LYS A 194 26.81 -3.52 -23.65
C LYS A 194 25.66 -2.93 -24.46
N LEU A 195 24.51 -2.69 -23.83
CA LEU A 195 23.32 -2.16 -24.49
C LEU A 195 23.52 -0.73 -25.01
N LYS A 196 24.31 0.10 -24.33
CA LYS A 196 24.62 1.47 -24.77
C LYS A 196 25.40 1.54 -26.08
N LYS A 197 26.05 0.45 -26.49
CA LYS A 197 26.67 0.32 -27.84
C LYS A 197 25.64 -0.02 -28.92
N GLU A 198 24.50 -0.57 -28.54
CA GLU A 198 23.45 -1.07 -29.43
C GLU A 198 22.29 -0.08 -29.58
N THR A 199 21.99 0.69 -28.54
CA THR A 199 20.85 1.62 -28.50
C THR A 199 21.16 2.90 -27.70
N SER A 200 20.57 4.02 -28.14
CA SER A 200 20.57 5.29 -27.40
C SER A 200 19.34 5.46 -26.49
N GLN A 201 18.39 4.52 -26.50
CA GLN A 201 17.15 4.64 -25.71
C GLN A 201 17.40 4.64 -24.20
N LEU A 202 18.48 4.03 -23.72
CA LEU A 202 18.83 4.03 -22.29
C LEU A 202 18.97 5.45 -21.72
N ASP A 203 19.52 6.36 -22.52
CA ASP A 203 19.76 7.74 -22.11
C ASP A 203 18.46 8.54 -21.97
N LEU A 204 17.40 8.13 -22.68
CA LEU A 204 16.07 8.72 -22.52
C LEU A 204 15.50 8.42 -21.13
N TYR A 205 15.53 7.16 -20.69
CA TYR A 205 15.02 6.79 -19.35
C TYR A 205 15.77 7.53 -18.23
N ILE A 206 17.10 7.60 -18.33
CA ILE A 206 17.94 8.35 -17.38
C ILE A 206 17.60 9.85 -17.40
N PHE A 207 17.42 10.42 -18.59
CA PHE A 207 17.09 11.82 -18.74
C PHE A 207 15.72 12.16 -18.16
N VAL A 208 14.71 11.32 -18.37
CA VAL A 208 13.38 11.48 -17.76
C VAL A 208 13.47 11.45 -16.23
N GLN A 209 14.22 10.51 -15.65
CA GLN A 209 14.44 10.46 -14.19
C GLN A 209 15.10 11.75 -13.67
N TYR A 210 16.05 12.33 -14.41
CA TYR A 210 16.62 13.63 -14.05
C TYR A 210 15.60 14.77 -14.08
N LEU A 211 14.74 14.82 -15.11
CA LEU A 211 13.70 15.86 -15.20
C LEU A 211 12.72 15.76 -14.05
N LEU A 212 12.24 14.55 -13.74
CA LEU A 212 11.38 14.27 -12.60
C LEU A 212 12.03 14.70 -11.27
N HIS A 213 13.29 14.33 -11.07
CA HIS A 213 14.06 14.74 -9.89
C HIS A 213 14.15 16.27 -9.78
N SER A 214 14.46 16.96 -10.88
CA SER A 214 14.57 18.42 -10.89
C SER A 214 13.24 19.10 -10.55
N GLN A 215 12.13 18.64 -11.14
CA GLN A 215 10.80 19.21 -10.92
C GLN A 215 10.30 18.95 -9.50
N LEU A 216 10.50 17.73 -8.98
CA LEU A 216 10.13 17.40 -7.61
C LEU A 216 10.96 18.19 -6.61
N THR A 217 12.28 18.27 -6.79
CA THR A 217 13.17 19.05 -5.91
C THR A 217 12.75 20.53 -5.88
N GLU A 218 12.41 21.12 -7.03
CA GLU A 218 11.95 22.50 -7.08
C GLU A 218 10.62 22.71 -6.35
N ALA A 219 9.70 21.73 -6.44
CA ALA A 219 8.43 21.76 -5.72
C ALA A 219 8.62 21.59 -4.20
N VAL A 220 9.51 20.70 -3.78
CA VAL A 220 9.91 20.49 -2.37
C VAL A 220 10.50 21.78 -1.79
N ASP A 221 11.46 22.39 -2.50
CA ASP A 221 12.07 23.68 -2.11
C ASP A 221 11.02 24.79 -1.97
N TYR A 222 9.97 24.77 -2.80
CA TYR A 222 8.86 25.72 -2.71
C TYR A 222 7.99 25.46 -1.46
N CYS A 223 7.66 24.20 -1.17
CA CYS A 223 6.94 23.83 0.06
C CYS A 223 7.71 24.29 1.31
N HIS A 224 9.01 24.01 1.37
CA HIS A 224 9.87 24.39 2.50
C HIS A 224 9.95 25.92 2.68
N LYS A 225 9.97 26.70 1.59
CA LYS A 225 9.91 28.18 1.65
C LYS A 225 8.63 28.70 2.29
N LEU A 226 7.52 27.98 2.15
CA LEU A 226 6.24 28.30 2.79
C LEU A 226 6.10 27.71 4.20
N GLY A 227 7.12 26.98 4.68
CA GLY A 227 7.08 26.31 5.98
C GLY A 227 6.25 25.02 5.98
N ILE A 228 6.04 24.39 4.81
CA ILE A 228 5.23 23.18 4.66
C ILE A 228 6.15 21.96 4.57
N ALA A 229 5.91 20.99 5.46
CA ALA A 229 6.56 19.69 5.44
C ALA A 229 5.92 18.73 4.44
N LEU A 230 6.74 17.90 3.80
CA LEU A 230 6.29 16.82 2.94
C LEU A 230 6.44 15.48 3.63
N LYS A 231 5.33 14.75 3.75
CA LYS A 231 5.26 13.40 4.29
C LYS A 231 5.04 12.39 3.16
N GLY A 232 6.06 11.58 2.88
CA GLY A 232 5.98 10.53 1.87
C GLY A 232 5.23 9.29 2.37
N ASP A 233 5.07 8.32 1.48
CA ASP A 233 4.53 7.00 1.80
C ASP A 233 5.42 5.93 1.16
N ILE A 234 5.82 4.94 1.96
CA ILE A 234 6.70 3.84 1.58
C ILE A 234 5.86 2.57 1.53
N ALA A 235 5.64 2.04 0.33
CA ALA A 235 5.06 0.71 0.17
C ALA A 235 5.93 -0.35 0.88
N ILE A 236 5.31 -1.27 1.62
CA ILE A 236 6.05 -2.34 2.31
C ILE A 236 6.72 -3.30 1.34
N GLY A 237 6.21 -3.47 0.12
CA GLY A 237 6.70 -4.44 -0.86
C GLY A 237 7.31 -3.80 -2.11
N ILE A 238 7.71 -4.66 -3.03
CA ILE A 238 8.09 -4.35 -4.41
C ILE A 238 7.26 -5.22 -5.35
N ALA A 239 7.16 -4.83 -6.62
CA ALA A 239 6.65 -5.76 -7.62
C ALA A 239 7.54 -7.01 -7.70
N HIS A 240 6.95 -8.19 -7.86
CA HIS A 240 7.72 -9.42 -8.13
C HIS A 240 8.64 -9.24 -9.35
N ASP A 241 8.09 -8.65 -10.41
CA ASP A 241 8.78 -8.33 -11.65
C ASP A 241 9.36 -6.90 -11.61
N SER A 242 10.20 -6.61 -10.61
CA SER A 242 10.83 -5.30 -10.42
C SER A 242 12.31 -5.28 -10.79
N VAL A 243 12.86 -4.07 -10.95
CA VAL A 243 14.30 -3.81 -11.02
C VAL A 243 14.99 -4.39 -9.79
N ASP A 244 14.43 -4.13 -8.60
CA ASP A 244 15.00 -4.56 -7.33
C ASP A 244 15.08 -6.09 -7.24
N ALA A 245 13.99 -6.81 -7.58
CA ALA A 245 13.99 -8.28 -7.62
C ALA A 245 14.92 -8.85 -8.69
N TRP A 246 15.10 -8.16 -9.82
CA TRP A 246 15.98 -8.60 -10.89
C TRP A 246 17.46 -8.38 -10.58
N THR A 247 17.82 -7.29 -9.90
CA THR A 247 19.22 -6.96 -9.57
C THR A 247 19.70 -7.57 -8.26
N HIS A 248 18.78 -7.80 -7.32
CA HIS A 248 19.05 -8.32 -5.98
C HIS A 248 18.07 -9.44 -5.57
N PRO A 249 17.92 -10.51 -6.38
CA PRO A 249 16.97 -11.59 -6.08
C PRO A 249 17.25 -12.26 -4.72
N GLU A 250 18.48 -12.24 -4.24
CA GLU A 250 18.88 -12.81 -2.94
C GLU A 250 18.22 -12.13 -1.73
N LEU A 251 17.74 -10.88 -1.88
CA LEU A 251 17.09 -10.12 -0.82
C LEU A 251 15.60 -10.45 -0.68
N PHE A 252 15.03 -11.27 -1.55
CA PHE A 252 13.60 -11.55 -1.61
C PHE A 252 13.32 -13.06 -1.73
N HIS A 253 12.26 -13.53 -1.09
CA HIS A 253 11.72 -14.87 -1.31
C HIS A 253 10.71 -14.80 -2.46
N LEU A 254 11.20 -15.00 -3.69
CA LEU A 254 10.38 -14.90 -4.92
C LEU A 254 9.38 -16.06 -5.08
N ASP A 255 9.57 -17.16 -4.36
CA ASP A 255 8.64 -18.30 -4.29
C ASP A 255 7.51 -18.11 -3.27
N LYS A 256 7.49 -16.95 -2.59
CA LYS A 256 6.52 -16.57 -1.58
C LYS A 256 5.85 -15.26 -1.99
N GLN A 257 4.69 -15.01 -1.39
CA GLN A 257 3.94 -13.77 -1.58
C GLN A 257 3.38 -13.25 -0.26
N ALA A 258 3.45 -11.93 -0.08
CA ALA A 258 2.93 -11.20 1.05
C ALA A 258 1.42 -10.93 0.90
N GLY A 259 0.74 -10.80 2.02
CA GLY A 259 -0.67 -10.45 2.07
C GLY A 259 -1.12 -10.07 3.46
N ALA A 260 -2.41 -10.30 3.72
CA ALA A 260 -3.01 -10.14 5.04
C ALA A 260 -3.87 -11.36 5.40
N PRO A 261 -3.93 -11.74 6.69
CA PRO A 261 -4.92 -12.70 7.16
C PRO A 261 -6.35 -12.15 6.96
N PRO A 262 -7.38 -12.99 7.08
CA PRO A 262 -8.77 -12.53 7.07
C PRO A 262 -9.07 -11.46 8.13
N ASP A 263 -9.90 -10.50 7.74
CA ASP A 263 -10.46 -9.49 8.62
C ASP A 263 -11.94 -9.20 8.27
N VAL A 264 -12.53 -8.18 8.90
CA VAL A 264 -13.93 -7.78 8.70
C VAL A 264 -14.20 -7.22 7.29
N PHE A 265 -13.18 -6.76 6.58
CA PHE A 265 -13.27 -6.18 5.23
C PHE A 265 -12.95 -7.23 4.13
N ALA A 266 -12.09 -8.20 4.44
CA ALA A 266 -11.64 -9.26 3.55
C ALA A 266 -11.72 -10.64 4.24
N VAL A 267 -12.89 -11.27 4.20
CA VAL A 267 -13.16 -12.55 4.89
C VAL A 267 -12.29 -13.74 4.43
N ASN A 268 -11.70 -13.65 3.24
CA ASN A 268 -10.78 -14.66 2.69
C ASN A 268 -9.30 -14.24 2.83
N GLY A 269 -9.01 -13.16 3.56
CA GLY A 269 -7.72 -12.49 3.57
C GLY A 269 -7.40 -11.83 2.23
N GLN A 270 -6.20 -11.27 2.14
CA GLN A 270 -5.74 -10.55 0.96
C GLN A 270 -4.44 -11.16 0.45
N ASN A 271 -4.28 -11.23 -0.87
CA ASN A 271 -3.03 -11.55 -1.50
C ASN A 271 -2.53 -10.32 -2.27
N TRP A 272 -1.44 -9.71 -1.80
CA TRP A 272 -0.88 -8.52 -2.43
C TRP A 272 0.06 -8.86 -3.59
N GLY A 273 0.53 -10.12 -3.66
CA GLY A 273 1.38 -10.61 -4.75
C GLY A 273 2.83 -10.10 -4.72
N PHE A 274 3.25 -9.41 -3.67
CA PHE A 274 4.64 -8.97 -3.48
C PHE A 274 5.49 -10.09 -2.89
N PRO A 275 6.76 -10.25 -3.28
CA PRO A 275 7.63 -11.19 -2.60
C PRO A 275 7.89 -10.74 -1.15
N THR A 276 8.13 -11.69 -0.25
CA THR A 276 8.55 -11.38 1.12
C THR A 276 10.06 -11.12 1.19
N TYR A 277 10.51 -10.41 2.22
CA TYR A 277 11.93 -10.07 2.39
C TYR A 277 12.73 -11.22 3.01
N ASN A 278 13.94 -11.44 2.49
CA ASN A 278 14.96 -12.23 3.16
C ASN A 278 15.70 -11.35 4.17
N TRP A 279 15.08 -11.15 5.34
CA TRP A 279 15.62 -10.29 6.39
C TRP A 279 16.98 -10.76 6.93
N GLU A 280 17.25 -12.06 6.91
CA GLU A 280 18.54 -12.61 7.31
C GLU A 280 19.64 -12.17 6.36
N LYS A 281 19.38 -12.29 5.05
CA LYS A 281 20.34 -11.85 4.03
C LYS A 281 20.58 -10.35 4.09
N MET A 282 19.51 -9.56 4.27
CA MET A 282 19.63 -8.10 4.44
C MET A 282 20.40 -7.72 5.71
N ALA A 283 20.36 -8.53 6.78
CA ALA A 283 21.08 -8.23 8.00
C ALA A 283 22.61 -8.36 7.84
N GLU A 284 23.09 -9.18 6.89
CA GLU A 284 24.53 -9.42 6.66
C GLU A 284 25.31 -8.15 6.28
N ASP A 285 24.68 -7.21 5.58
CA ASP A 285 25.27 -5.91 5.21
C ASP A 285 24.75 -4.74 6.06
N GLY A 286 23.99 -5.05 7.11
CA GLY A 286 23.39 -4.05 7.97
C GLY A 286 22.23 -3.30 7.31
N TYR A 287 21.45 -3.97 6.46
CA TYR A 287 20.25 -3.48 5.79
C TYR A 287 20.54 -2.38 4.75
N ASP A 288 21.61 -2.52 3.97
CA ASP A 288 22.08 -1.49 3.03
C ASP A 288 21.01 -1.09 2.00
N TRP A 289 20.29 -2.05 1.42
CA TRP A 289 19.21 -1.78 0.46
C TRP A 289 18.12 -0.88 1.05
N TRP A 290 17.63 -1.20 2.26
CA TRP A 290 16.61 -0.40 2.94
C TRP A 290 17.14 0.98 3.36
N LYS A 291 18.40 1.08 3.81
CA LYS A 291 19.03 2.36 4.14
C LYS A 291 19.17 3.25 2.90
N LYS A 292 19.59 2.69 1.76
CA LYS A 292 19.64 3.38 0.48
C LYS A 292 18.27 3.85 0.04
N ARG A 293 17.24 3.01 0.16
CA ARG A 293 15.84 3.36 -0.12
C ARG A 293 15.39 4.59 0.67
N LEU A 294 15.58 4.58 1.99
CA LEU A 294 15.23 5.71 2.86
C LEU A 294 16.06 6.95 2.53
N THR A 295 17.36 6.79 2.27
CA THR A 295 18.25 7.90 1.90
C THR A 295 17.79 8.57 0.60
N ALA A 296 17.43 7.78 -0.41
CA ALA A 296 16.92 8.30 -1.67
C ALA A 296 15.62 9.09 -1.48
N MET A 297 14.73 8.59 -0.62
CA MET A 297 13.48 9.26 -0.31
C MET A 297 13.65 10.56 0.51
N SER A 298 14.67 10.62 1.38
CA SER A 298 14.99 11.84 2.16
C SER A 298 15.42 13.05 1.32
N ASN A 299 15.64 12.86 0.02
CA ASN A 299 15.84 13.99 -0.90
C ASN A 299 14.55 14.81 -1.13
N TYR A 300 13.38 14.24 -0.83
CA TYR A 300 12.08 14.85 -1.18
C TYR A 300 11.11 14.98 0.00
N PHE A 301 11.35 14.26 1.09
CA PHE A 301 10.40 14.16 2.20
C PHE A 301 11.07 14.41 3.54
N ASP A 302 10.31 15.00 4.46
CA ASP A 302 10.70 15.34 5.82
C ASP A 302 10.18 14.31 6.84
N ALA A 303 9.14 13.58 6.45
CA ALA A 303 8.54 12.48 7.19
C ALA A 303 8.09 11.38 6.24
N TYR A 304 7.81 10.20 6.75
CA TYR A 304 7.24 9.12 5.94
C TYR A 304 6.21 8.30 6.69
N ARG A 305 5.18 7.86 5.97
CA ARG A 305 4.38 6.69 6.33
C ARG A 305 5.14 5.45 5.87
N LEU A 306 5.36 4.53 6.79
CA LEU A 306 5.78 3.18 6.48
C LEU A 306 4.52 2.33 6.47
N ASP A 307 4.09 1.98 5.26
CA ASP A 307 2.94 1.13 5.01
C ASP A 307 3.14 -0.21 5.70
N HIS A 308 2.11 -0.74 6.35
CA HIS A 308 2.11 -2.02 7.03
C HIS A 308 3.36 -2.25 7.91
N ILE A 309 3.59 -1.40 8.92
CA ILE A 309 4.77 -1.51 9.81
C ILE A 309 4.88 -2.86 10.51
N LEU A 310 3.77 -3.56 10.62
CA LEU A 310 3.71 -4.94 11.11
C LEU A 310 4.68 -5.84 10.36
N GLY A 311 4.95 -5.63 9.07
CA GLY A 311 5.92 -6.39 8.26
C GLY A 311 7.36 -6.44 8.81
N PHE A 312 7.73 -5.52 9.70
CA PHE A 312 9.03 -5.51 10.39
C PHE A 312 9.05 -6.39 11.66
N PHE A 313 7.87 -6.71 12.17
CA PHE A 313 7.66 -7.67 13.25
C PHE A 313 7.42 -9.07 12.66
N ARG A 314 6.49 -9.14 11.71
CA ARG A 314 6.00 -10.33 11.00
C ARG A 314 5.24 -9.92 9.74
N ILE A 315 5.30 -10.71 8.69
CA ILE A 315 4.44 -10.54 7.51
C ILE A 315 3.59 -11.77 7.31
N TRP A 316 2.36 -11.60 6.82
CA TRP A 316 1.55 -12.73 6.39
C TRP A 316 2.08 -13.23 5.05
N GLN A 317 2.68 -14.42 5.07
CA GLN A 317 3.35 -15.04 3.95
C GLN A 317 2.51 -16.21 3.44
N MET A 318 2.33 -16.28 2.13
CA MET A 318 1.69 -17.41 1.45
C MET A 318 2.65 -18.00 0.42
N PRO A 319 2.51 -19.28 0.09
CA PRO A 319 3.16 -19.86 -1.08
C PRO A 319 2.71 -19.14 -2.36
N GLU A 320 3.60 -19.03 -3.36
CA GLU A 320 3.30 -18.39 -4.64
C GLU A 320 2.03 -18.94 -5.32
N ASN A 321 1.69 -20.22 -5.13
CA ASN A 321 0.53 -20.84 -5.77
C ASN A 321 -0.83 -20.55 -5.08
N SER A 322 -0.85 -19.69 -4.06
CA SER A 322 -2.08 -19.23 -3.41
C SER A 322 -2.72 -18.07 -4.18
N VAL A 323 -4.05 -17.98 -4.12
CA VAL A 323 -4.85 -16.88 -4.66
C VAL A 323 -5.47 -16.08 -3.51
N ARG A 324 -5.85 -16.75 -2.42
CA ARG A 324 -6.47 -16.18 -1.22
C ARG A 324 -5.54 -16.21 -0.01
N GLY A 325 -5.85 -15.38 0.98
CA GLY A 325 -5.08 -15.23 2.21
C GLY A 325 -5.14 -16.41 3.18
N LEU A 326 -6.11 -17.32 3.06
CA LEU A 326 -6.43 -18.30 4.10
C LEU A 326 -5.36 -19.38 4.35
N LEU A 327 -4.47 -19.61 3.38
CA LEU A 327 -3.39 -20.60 3.47
C LEU A 327 -2.02 -19.94 3.66
N GLY A 328 -1.99 -18.76 4.29
CA GLY A 328 -0.75 -18.12 4.74
C GLY A 328 -0.40 -18.42 6.18
N GLN A 329 0.80 -17.98 6.57
CA GLN A 329 1.33 -18.03 7.92
C GLN A 329 2.11 -16.76 8.23
N PHE A 330 2.24 -16.40 9.51
CA PHE A 330 3.12 -15.31 9.91
C PHE A 330 4.58 -15.73 9.73
N SER A 331 5.36 -14.90 9.05
CA SER A 331 6.80 -15.06 8.87
C SER A 331 7.54 -13.83 9.39
N PRO A 332 8.46 -13.96 10.36
CA PRO A 332 8.75 -15.19 11.09
C PRO A 332 7.65 -15.50 12.14
N ALA A 333 7.54 -16.75 12.58
CA ALA A 333 6.74 -17.15 13.73
C ALA A 333 7.33 -18.39 14.42
N LEU A 334 7.03 -18.57 15.70
CA LEU A 334 7.40 -19.76 16.48
C LEU A 334 6.46 -20.93 16.13
N ALA A 335 6.81 -21.63 15.05
CA ALA A 335 6.07 -22.81 14.60
C ALA A 335 6.13 -23.97 15.61
N LEU A 336 5.09 -24.82 15.59
CA LEU A 336 4.88 -25.90 16.54
C LEU A 336 5.44 -27.22 15.99
N SER A 337 6.20 -27.95 16.79
CA SER A 337 6.50 -29.36 16.51
C SER A 337 5.29 -30.26 16.79
N ALA A 338 5.25 -31.43 16.17
CA ALA A 338 4.23 -32.44 16.47
C ALA A 338 4.22 -32.86 17.95
N GLU A 339 5.39 -32.89 18.58
CA GLU A 339 5.52 -33.21 20.01
C GLU A 339 4.91 -32.12 20.91
N GLU A 340 5.12 -30.83 20.60
CA GLU A 340 4.48 -29.75 21.35
C GLU A 340 2.95 -29.78 21.21
N ILE A 341 2.45 -30.03 20.00
CA ILE A 341 1.00 -30.15 19.73
C ILE A 341 0.39 -31.26 20.61
N GLU A 342 1.08 -32.39 20.74
CA GLU A 342 0.64 -33.52 21.55
C GLU A 342 0.79 -33.27 23.06
N ASN A 343 1.99 -32.90 23.50
CA ASN A 343 2.32 -32.85 24.93
C ASN A 343 1.73 -31.63 25.63
N ASN A 344 1.72 -30.46 24.97
CA ASN A 344 1.28 -29.21 25.60
C ASN A 344 -0.22 -28.98 25.41
N TYR A 345 -0.80 -29.46 24.30
CA TYR A 345 -2.23 -29.22 24.01
C TYR A 345 -3.08 -30.49 24.09
N GLY A 346 -2.49 -31.68 24.15
CA GLY A 346 -3.22 -32.94 24.22
C GLY A 346 -3.92 -33.32 22.92
N ILE A 347 -3.43 -32.84 21.77
CA ILE A 347 -4.00 -33.18 20.46
C ILE A 347 -3.22 -34.39 19.92
N PRO A 348 -3.86 -35.55 19.67
CA PRO A 348 -3.19 -36.79 19.24
C PRO A 348 -2.73 -36.75 17.77
N PHE A 349 -1.82 -35.82 17.48
CA PHE A 349 -1.47 -35.37 16.14
C PHE A 349 -0.86 -36.47 15.25
N ARG A 350 0.17 -37.17 15.74
CA ARG A 350 0.81 -38.31 15.05
C ARG A 350 -0.06 -39.56 15.15
N GLN A 351 -0.69 -39.80 16.29
CA GLN A 351 -1.51 -40.98 16.51
C GLN A 351 -2.71 -41.04 15.55
N TRP A 352 -3.34 -39.91 15.24
CA TRP A 352 -4.43 -39.84 14.25
C TRP A 352 -3.95 -39.66 12.81
N GLY A 353 -2.64 -39.55 12.60
CA GLY A 353 -2.02 -39.25 11.32
C GLY A 353 -2.00 -37.74 11.05
N ILE A 354 -0.80 -37.20 10.85
CA ILE A 354 -0.57 -35.78 10.58
C ILE A 354 -1.43 -35.31 9.39
N GLU A 355 -1.57 -36.15 8.35
CA GLU A 355 -2.36 -35.88 7.15
C GLU A 355 -3.79 -35.44 7.42
N ARG A 356 -4.43 -35.95 8.50
CA ARG A 356 -5.79 -35.52 8.91
C ARG A 356 -5.87 -34.01 9.16
N PHE A 357 -4.77 -33.41 9.58
CA PHE A 357 -4.70 -32.02 10.00
C PHE A 357 -4.21 -31.08 8.90
N ILE A 358 -3.36 -31.57 8.00
CA ILE A 358 -2.64 -30.74 7.01
C ILE A 358 -3.09 -30.93 5.55
N ILE A 359 -3.84 -32.01 5.25
CA ILE A 359 -4.41 -32.23 3.92
C ILE A 359 -5.87 -31.76 3.94
N PRO A 360 -6.39 -31.15 2.86
CA PRO A 360 -7.80 -30.80 2.73
C PRO A 360 -8.74 -31.92 3.18
N PHE A 361 -9.60 -31.62 4.15
CA PHE A 361 -10.61 -32.57 4.62
C PHE A 361 -11.77 -32.61 3.63
N ILE A 362 -11.73 -33.57 2.71
CA ILE A 362 -12.72 -33.72 1.65
C ILE A 362 -13.40 -35.08 1.81
N LYS A 363 -14.70 -35.05 2.17
CA LYS A 363 -15.59 -36.21 2.24
C LYS A 363 -16.85 -35.96 1.44
N ASP A 364 -17.58 -37.03 1.14
CA ASP A 364 -18.88 -37.00 0.46
C ASP A 364 -19.83 -35.88 0.96
N TRP A 365 -20.02 -35.79 2.28
CA TRP A 365 -20.94 -34.81 2.87
C TRP A 365 -20.39 -33.37 2.83
N VAL A 366 -19.06 -33.21 2.79
CA VAL A 366 -18.42 -31.89 2.62
C VAL A 366 -18.65 -31.40 1.20
N ILE A 367 -18.53 -32.30 0.21
CA ILE A 367 -18.82 -31.97 -1.19
C ILE A 367 -20.30 -31.58 -1.35
N ASP A 368 -21.22 -32.31 -0.72
CA ASP A 368 -22.64 -31.95 -0.71
C ASP A 368 -22.91 -30.56 -0.14
N GLU A 369 -22.25 -30.21 0.97
CA GLU A 369 -22.42 -28.91 1.60
C GLU A 369 -21.88 -27.77 0.73
N VAL A 370 -20.75 -27.99 0.05
CA VAL A 370 -20.11 -26.94 -0.76
C VAL A 370 -20.75 -26.79 -2.13
N PHE A 371 -21.11 -27.88 -2.81
CA PHE A 371 -21.56 -27.87 -4.21
C PHE A 371 -23.01 -28.33 -4.40
N GLY A 372 -23.67 -28.82 -3.36
CA GLY A 372 -24.97 -29.48 -3.48
C GLY A 372 -24.83 -30.93 -3.92
N ARG A 373 -25.73 -31.79 -3.40
CA ARG A 373 -25.72 -33.23 -3.62
C ARG A 373 -25.77 -33.63 -5.10
N ASP A 374 -26.52 -32.88 -5.91
CA ASP A 374 -26.70 -33.17 -7.33
C ASP A 374 -25.41 -33.01 -8.17
N ASN A 375 -24.44 -32.23 -7.67
CA ASN A 375 -23.17 -31.98 -8.35
C ASN A 375 -22.03 -32.89 -7.88
N ARG A 376 -22.24 -33.70 -6.83
CA ARG A 376 -21.16 -34.44 -6.15
C ARG A 376 -20.37 -35.33 -7.11
N ASP A 377 -21.06 -36.18 -7.87
CA ASP A 377 -20.39 -37.16 -8.75
C ASP A 377 -19.56 -36.46 -9.83
N TRP A 378 -20.08 -35.36 -10.38
CA TRP A 378 -19.35 -34.54 -11.34
C TRP A 378 -18.11 -33.89 -10.73
N ILE A 379 -18.22 -33.31 -9.52
CA ILE A 379 -17.07 -32.72 -8.80
C ILE A 379 -16.00 -33.77 -8.54
N ILE A 380 -16.38 -34.95 -8.04
CA ILE A 380 -15.45 -36.05 -7.79
C ILE A 380 -14.76 -36.45 -9.09
N GLN A 381 -15.53 -36.79 -10.13
CA GLN A 381 -14.98 -37.29 -11.40
C GLN A 381 -14.09 -36.27 -12.10
N THR A 382 -14.37 -34.97 -11.95
CA THR A 382 -13.64 -33.92 -12.65
C THR A 382 -12.38 -33.53 -11.89
N PHE A 383 -12.48 -33.26 -10.59
CA PHE A 383 -11.43 -32.56 -9.84
C PHE A 383 -10.71 -33.39 -8.77
N LEU A 384 -11.23 -34.56 -8.39
CA LEU A 384 -10.75 -35.30 -7.22
C LEU A 384 -10.36 -36.76 -7.54
N ASP A 385 -9.46 -37.31 -6.73
CA ASP A 385 -9.12 -38.74 -6.67
C ASP A 385 -9.62 -39.32 -5.34
N TYR A 386 -10.27 -40.48 -5.41
CA TYR A 386 -10.65 -41.24 -4.21
C TYR A 386 -9.42 -41.91 -3.57
N ILE A 387 -9.24 -41.71 -2.26
CA ILE A 387 -8.09 -42.24 -1.51
C ILE A 387 -8.49 -43.24 -0.41
N GLY A 388 -9.74 -43.71 -0.40
CA GLY A 388 -10.24 -44.71 0.54
C GLY A 388 -11.04 -44.12 1.70
N THR A 389 -11.94 -44.94 2.27
CA THR A 389 -12.76 -44.59 3.45
C THR A 389 -13.60 -43.32 3.31
N GLY A 390 -14.05 -43.01 2.10
CA GLY A 390 -14.83 -41.79 1.83
C GLY A 390 -14.01 -40.50 1.78
N ASN A 391 -12.68 -40.59 1.70
CA ASN A 391 -11.79 -39.44 1.59
C ASN A 391 -11.35 -39.22 0.14
N TYR A 392 -11.11 -37.96 -0.20
CA TYR A 392 -10.68 -37.52 -1.53
C TYR A 392 -9.48 -36.59 -1.42
N ARG A 393 -8.69 -36.53 -2.50
CA ARG A 393 -7.65 -35.50 -2.72
C ARG A 393 -7.86 -34.84 -4.07
N PHE A 394 -7.30 -33.65 -4.27
CA PHE A 394 -7.28 -33.03 -5.59
C PHE A 394 -6.43 -33.84 -6.57
N LYS A 395 -6.89 -33.90 -7.82
CA LYS A 395 -6.04 -34.32 -8.95
C LYS A 395 -4.89 -33.33 -9.13
N ALA A 396 -3.81 -33.79 -9.77
CA ALA A 396 -2.59 -33.02 -9.92
C ALA A 396 -2.80 -31.66 -10.61
N GLU A 397 -3.73 -31.60 -11.57
CA GLU A 397 -4.03 -30.38 -12.34
C GLU A 397 -4.78 -29.31 -11.54
N PHE A 398 -5.36 -29.67 -10.38
CA PHE A 398 -6.20 -28.79 -9.55
C PHE A 398 -5.73 -28.71 -8.10
N ASN A 399 -4.49 -29.10 -7.81
CA ASN A 399 -4.00 -29.28 -6.44
C ASN A 399 -3.55 -27.98 -5.74
N ASN A 400 -3.66 -26.82 -6.40
CA ASN A 400 -3.41 -25.50 -5.82
C ASN A 400 -4.36 -24.44 -6.40
N GLN A 401 -4.41 -23.26 -5.77
CA GLN A 401 -5.37 -22.23 -6.13
C GLN A 401 -5.06 -21.58 -7.48
N LYS A 402 -3.79 -21.27 -7.78
CA LYS A 402 -3.41 -20.71 -9.09
C LYS A 402 -3.75 -21.66 -10.26
N ALA A 403 -3.61 -22.96 -10.09
CA ALA A 403 -3.98 -23.93 -11.12
C ALA A 403 -5.50 -23.94 -11.41
N ILE A 404 -6.31 -23.77 -10.37
CA ILE A 404 -7.76 -23.57 -10.49
C ILE A 404 -8.06 -22.22 -11.16
N GLU A 405 -7.40 -21.13 -10.75
CA GLU A 405 -7.58 -19.78 -11.32
C GLU A 405 -7.30 -19.75 -12.83
N ASN A 406 -6.23 -20.43 -13.25
CA ASN A 406 -5.82 -20.54 -14.65
C ASN A 406 -6.72 -21.45 -15.51
N THR A 407 -7.65 -22.17 -14.89
CA THR A 407 -8.59 -23.05 -15.60
C THR A 407 -9.92 -22.33 -15.82
N GLN A 408 -10.42 -22.38 -17.06
CA GLN A 408 -11.73 -21.83 -17.40
C GLN A 408 -12.85 -22.66 -16.74
N MET A 409 -13.55 -22.07 -15.78
CA MET A 409 -14.71 -22.67 -15.11
C MET A 409 -15.66 -21.61 -14.56
N GLU A 410 -16.87 -22.03 -14.20
CA GLU A 410 -17.87 -21.18 -13.57
C GLU A 410 -17.42 -20.73 -12.17
N ASN A 411 -17.78 -19.49 -11.79
CA ASN A 411 -17.25 -18.89 -10.57
C ASN A 411 -17.63 -19.67 -9.31
N TRP A 412 -18.87 -20.14 -9.18
CA TRP A 412 -19.29 -20.90 -7.99
C TRP A 412 -18.51 -22.22 -7.82
N VAL A 413 -18.08 -22.84 -8.93
CA VAL A 413 -17.21 -24.03 -8.90
C VAL A 413 -15.84 -23.65 -8.38
N ARG A 414 -15.23 -22.60 -8.96
CA ARG A 414 -13.94 -22.07 -8.52
C ARG A 414 -13.93 -21.76 -7.02
N GLU A 415 -14.92 -21.00 -6.58
CA GLU A 415 -15.14 -20.62 -5.18
C GLU A 415 -15.28 -21.83 -4.25
N GLY A 416 -16.02 -22.86 -4.69
CA GLY A 416 -16.17 -24.11 -3.95
C GLY A 416 -14.87 -24.91 -3.87
N LEU A 417 -14.09 -24.98 -4.96
CA LEU A 417 -12.80 -25.68 -4.96
C LEU A 417 -11.78 -24.98 -4.05
N TYR A 418 -11.76 -23.64 -4.02
CA TYR A 418 -10.99 -22.88 -3.04
C TYR A 418 -11.37 -23.24 -1.61
N LYS A 419 -12.68 -23.25 -1.29
CA LYS A 419 -13.16 -23.66 0.04
C LYS A 419 -12.73 -25.08 0.42
N LEU A 420 -12.72 -26.02 -0.53
CA LEU A 420 -12.23 -27.38 -0.29
C LEU A 420 -10.72 -27.39 0.01
N GLN A 421 -9.89 -26.71 -0.81
CA GLN A 421 -8.44 -26.62 -0.57
C GLN A 421 -8.11 -25.97 0.77
N GLU A 422 -8.91 -25.00 1.20
CA GLU A 422 -8.72 -24.25 2.44
C GLU A 422 -9.18 -25.00 3.69
N ASN A 423 -9.82 -26.17 3.53
CA ASN A 423 -10.42 -26.94 4.62
C ASN A 423 -9.40 -27.81 5.39
N VAL A 424 -8.39 -27.15 5.95
CA VAL A 424 -7.29 -27.74 6.74
C VAL A 424 -7.29 -27.17 8.16
N ILE A 425 -6.61 -27.84 9.10
CA ILE A 425 -6.46 -27.36 10.49
C ILE A 425 -5.08 -26.74 10.71
N PHE A 426 -4.04 -27.33 10.11
CA PHE A 426 -2.66 -26.86 10.18
C PHE A 426 -2.05 -26.71 8.80
N LEU A 427 -1.09 -25.79 8.68
CA LEU A 427 -0.18 -25.64 7.55
C LEU A 427 1.19 -26.18 7.95
N LYS A 428 1.95 -26.69 7.00
CA LYS A 428 3.37 -27.00 7.23
C LYS A 428 4.17 -25.70 7.20
N ASP A 429 5.16 -25.60 8.07
CA ASP A 429 6.13 -24.50 8.04
C ASP A 429 6.91 -24.51 6.71
N ASP A 430 7.23 -23.32 6.22
CA ASP A 430 7.84 -23.13 4.90
C ASP A 430 9.33 -23.53 4.89
N GLU A 431 10.00 -23.43 6.03
CA GLU A 431 11.44 -23.63 6.19
C GLU A 431 11.74 -24.97 6.87
N ASN A 432 10.86 -25.45 7.74
CA ASN A 432 11.04 -26.67 8.51
C ASN A 432 9.85 -27.64 8.37
N SER A 433 10.03 -28.69 7.57
CA SER A 433 8.96 -29.66 7.28
C SER A 433 8.46 -30.49 8.48
N GLU A 434 9.13 -30.42 9.63
CA GLU A 434 8.72 -31.06 10.89
C GLU A 434 7.92 -30.13 11.81
N LYS A 435 7.67 -28.88 11.38
CA LYS A 435 6.90 -27.89 12.12
C LYS A 435 5.61 -27.47 11.40
N TYR A 436 4.69 -26.94 12.18
CA TYR A 436 3.33 -26.65 11.76
C TYR A 436 2.81 -25.33 12.33
N HIS A 437 1.94 -24.68 11.57
CA HIS A 437 1.22 -23.48 11.98
C HIS A 437 -0.29 -23.77 11.98
N PRO A 438 -1.06 -23.36 13.00
CA PRO A 438 -2.51 -23.43 12.92
C PRO A 438 -3.02 -22.53 11.80
N ARG A 439 -3.97 -23.01 11.01
CA ARG A 439 -4.62 -22.21 9.97
C ARG A 439 -5.42 -21.08 10.63
N ILE A 440 -5.26 -19.84 10.17
CA ILE A 440 -6.02 -18.70 10.71
C ILE A 440 -7.53 -18.96 10.54
N GLY A 441 -8.33 -18.71 11.57
CA GLY A 441 -9.75 -19.03 11.55
C GLY A 441 -10.08 -20.54 11.46
N LEU A 442 -9.20 -21.45 11.91
CA LEU A 442 -9.47 -22.90 11.86
C LEU A 442 -10.81 -23.28 12.52
N LEU A 443 -11.26 -22.53 13.52
CA LEU A 443 -12.49 -22.79 14.28
C LEU A 443 -13.76 -22.73 13.42
N SER A 444 -13.72 -22.02 12.28
CA SER A 444 -14.86 -21.90 11.36
C SER A 444 -14.83 -22.93 10.22
N THR A 445 -13.79 -23.75 10.11
CA THR A 445 -13.64 -24.73 9.03
C THR A 445 -14.63 -25.88 9.16
N ILE A 446 -15.00 -26.49 8.02
CA ILE A 446 -15.83 -27.71 8.03
C ILE A 446 -15.06 -28.86 8.68
N SER A 447 -13.74 -28.93 8.47
CA SER A 447 -12.80 -29.90 9.07
C SER A 447 -12.85 -29.87 10.61
N PHE A 448 -13.01 -28.68 11.21
CA PHE A 448 -13.10 -28.52 12.66
C PHE A 448 -14.36 -29.16 13.26
N ARG A 449 -15.45 -29.25 12.49
CA ARG A 449 -16.75 -29.78 12.98
C ARG A 449 -16.68 -31.26 13.33
N GLU A 450 -15.80 -32.02 12.67
CA GLU A 450 -15.60 -33.46 12.87
C GLU A 450 -14.97 -33.81 14.23
N PHE A 451 -14.30 -32.86 14.89
CA PHE A 451 -13.71 -33.10 16.20
C PHE A 451 -14.78 -33.13 17.29
N GLY A 452 -14.63 -34.03 18.27
CA GLY A 452 -15.44 -34.02 19.49
C GLY A 452 -15.12 -32.82 20.37
N ASP A 453 -16.05 -32.45 21.25
CA ASP A 453 -16.01 -31.19 22.01
C ASP A 453 -14.73 -31.00 22.85
N ASP A 454 -14.21 -32.08 23.45
CA ASP A 454 -12.93 -32.04 24.18
C ASP A 454 -11.77 -31.59 23.29
N TYR A 455 -11.64 -32.15 22.09
CA TYR A 455 -10.57 -31.80 21.15
C TYR A 455 -10.78 -30.43 20.51
N LYS A 456 -12.04 -30.01 20.32
CA LYS A 456 -12.36 -28.64 19.88
C LYS A 456 -11.83 -27.61 20.89
N GLY A 457 -12.08 -27.81 22.18
CA GLY A 457 -11.56 -26.93 23.23
C GLY A 457 -10.02 -26.91 23.31
N ARG A 458 -9.36 -28.05 23.04
CA ARG A 458 -7.88 -28.11 22.97
C ARG A 458 -7.32 -27.34 21.78
N LEU A 459 -7.95 -27.47 20.60
CA LEU A 459 -7.59 -26.73 19.39
C LEU A 459 -7.83 -25.23 19.55
N GLU A 460 -8.92 -24.83 20.19
CA GLU A 460 -9.22 -23.43 20.51
C GLU A 460 -8.18 -22.82 21.45
N ARG A 461 -7.80 -23.55 22.50
CA ARG A 461 -6.71 -23.13 23.40
C ARG A 461 -5.38 -22.95 22.65
N LEU A 462 -5.03 -23.89 21.77
CA LEU A 462 -3.83 -23.78 20.92
C LEU A 462 -3.90 -22.58 19.99
N TYR A 463 -5.05 -22.38 19.33
CA TYR A 463 -5.29 -21.27 18.42
C TYR A 463 -5.07 -19.93 19.11
N ASN A 464 -5.70 -19.75 20.28
CA ASN A 464 -5.60 -18.50 21.04
C ASN A 464 -4.18 -18.24 21.53
N ASP A 465 -3.50 -19.26 22.06
CA ASP A 465 -2.11 -19.15 22.49
C ASP A 465 -1.16 -18.80 21.32
N TYR A 466 -1.36 -19.42 20.15
CA TYR A 466 -0.51 -19.18 18.99
C TYR A 466 -0.64 -17.75 18.43
N PHE A 467 -1.87 -17.27 18.21
CA PHE A 467 -2.10 -15.97 17.58
C PHE A 467 -2.04 -14.77 18.54
N TYR A 468 -2.30 -14.99 19.84
CA TYR A 468 -2.45 -13.92 20.83
C TYR A 468 -1.57 -14.09 22.09
N GLY A 469 -0.50 -14.89 22.03
CA GLY A 469 0.39 -15.08 23.17
C GLY A 469 1.83 -15.43 22.76
N ARG A 470 2.04 -16.65 22.27
CA ARG A 470 3.37 -17.28 22.05
C ARG A 470 4.38 -16.38 21.34
N ASN A 471 3.94 -15.62 20.35
CA ASN A 471 4.82 -14.93 19.42
C ASN A 471 5.16 -13.48 19.80
N TYR A 472 4.54 -12.90 20.84
CA TYR A 472 4.65 -11.47 21.12
C TYR A 472 6.09 -11.00 21.37
N ASP A 473 6.80 -11.63 22.30
CA ASP A 473 8.19 -11.26 22.60
C ASP A 473 9.12 -11.53 21.41
N PHE A 474 8.90 -12.62 20.69
CA PHE A 474 9.68 -12.95 19.50
C PHE A 474 9.52 -11.88 18.40
N TRP A 475 8.30 -11.47 18.10
CA TRP A 475 8.04 -10.40 17.12
C TRP A 475 8.58 -9.04 17.58
N LYS A 476 8.54 -8.77 18.89
CA LYS A 476 9.17 -7.58 19.48
C LYS A 476 10.67 -7.55 19.19
N GLU A 477 11.37 -8.66 19.43
CA GLU A 477 12.80 -8.80 19.14
C GLU A 477 13.10 -8.59 17.65
N LYS A 478 12.30 -9.21 16.76
CA LYS A 478 12.47 -9.08 15.31
C LYS A 478 12.33 -7.64 14.81
N ALA A 479 11.44 -6.86 15.40
CA ALA A 479 11.33 -5.44 15.09
C ALA A 479 12.56 -4.64 15.57
N TYR A 480 13.07 -4.92 16.77
CA TYR A 480 14.27 -4.24 17.30
C TYR A 480 15.56 -4.58 16.56
N GLU A 481 15.65 -5.75 15.92
CA GLU A 481 16.77 -6.07 15.02
C GLU A 481 16.82 -5.10 13.81
N LYS A 482 15.65 -4.66 13.32
CA LYS A 482 15.51 -4.03 12.00
C LYS A 482 15.25 -2.52 12.11
N LEU A 483 14.17 -2.14 12.78
CA LEU A 483 13.65 -0.77 12.81
C LEU A 483 14.68 0.28 13.24
N PRO A 484 15.54 0.07 14.28
CA PRO A 484 16.53 1.06 14.68
C PRO A 484 17.53 1.38 13.57
N ALA A 485 18.02 0.37 12.85
CA ALA A 485 18.98 0.57 11.76
C ALA A 485 18.38 1.37 10.60
N LEU A 486 17.08 1.20 10.35
CA LEU A 486 16.35 1.86 9.28
C LEU A 486 15.93 3.28 9.65
N LYS A 487 15.30 3.47 10.82
CA LYS A 487 14.94 4.79 11.34
C LYS A 487 16.15 5.72 11.35
N ASN A 488 17.29 5.23 11.83
CA ASN A 488 18.51 6.03 11.96
C ASN A 488 19.26 6.26 10.62
N ALA A 489 18.76 5.73 9.49
CA ALA A 489 19.37 5.95 8.17
C ALA A 489 19.24 7.41 7.70
N THR A 490 18.19 8.10 8.15
CA THR A 490 17.89 9.48 7.77
C THR A 490 17.35 10.27 8.96
N LYS A 491 17.14 11.58 8.78
CA LYS A 491 16.48 12.43 9.77
C LYS A 491 14.95 12.51 9.58
N MET A 492 14.40 11.82 8.57
CA MET A 492 12.97 11.89 8.33
C MET A 492 12.20 11.33 9.52
N LEU A 493 11.09 11.98 9.87
CA LEU A 493 10.21 11.49 10.93
C LEU A 493 9.45 10.23 10.48
N ALA A 494 9.64 9.14 11.21
CA ALA A 494 9.00 7.86 10.94
C ALA A 494 7.56 7.83 11.49
N CYS A 495 6.60 7.50 10.63
CA CYS A 495 5.22 7.21 11.02
C CYS A 495 4.88 5.79 10.52
N GLY A 496 4.50 4.88 11.40
CA GLY A 496 4.08 3.54 11.01
C GLY A 496 2.58 3.46 10.83
N GLU A 497 2.12 2.82 9.76
CA GLU A 497 0.74 2.36 9.72
C GLU A 497 0.61 1.01 10.41
N ASP A 498 -0.08 1.03 11.54
CA ASP A 498 -0.32 -0.10 12.44
C ASP A 498 -1.82 -0.39 12.57
N LEU A 499 -2.53 -0.61 11.47
CA LEU A 499 -3.93 -1.05 11.47
C LEU A 499 -4.03 -2.58 11.32
N GLY A 500 -5.24 -3.10 11.55
CA GLY A 500 -5.54 -4.54 11.42
C GLY A 500 -5.27 -5.33 12.69
N MET A 501 -4.75 -6.55 12.56
CA MET A 501 -4.46 -7.42 13.70
C MET A 501 -3.10 -7.07 14.33
N VAL A 502 -3.11 -6.03 15.16
CA VAL A 502 -1.94 -5.46 15.83
C VAL A 502 -1.64 -6.22 17.13
N PRO A 503 -0.48 -6.87 17.27
CA PRO A 503 -0.03 -7.41 18.55
C PRO A 503 0.17 -6.32 19.62
N ASP A 504 -0.15 -6.63 20.89
CA ASP A 504 -0.07 -5.69 22.02
C ASP A 504 1.32 -5.05 22.21
N ASN A 505 2.37 -5.70 21.75
CA ASN A 505 3.75 -5.21 21.84
C ASN A 505 4.13 -4.19 20.76
N VAL A 506 3.35 -4.04 19.68
CA VAL A 506 3.67 -3.12 18.57
C VAL A 506 3.63 -1.65 19.03
N PRO A 507 2.57 -1.16 19.72
CA PRO A 507 2.53 0.22 20.22
C PRO A 507 3.72 0.56 21.11
N ASP A 508 4.15 -0.38 21.97
CA ASP A 508 5.30 -0.19 22.84
C ASP A 508 6.60 -0.01 22.06
N VAL A 509 6.87 -0.87 21.07
CA VAL A 509 8.08 -0.75 20.23
C VAL A 509 8.08 0.58 19.49
N MET A 510 6.95 0.95 18.89
CA MET A 510 6.82 2.22 18.17
C MET A 510 7.10 3.41 19.08
N TYR A 511 6.54 3.41 20.29
CA TYR A 511 6.79 4.45 21.29
C TYR A 511 8.28 4.57 21.66
N HIS A 512 8.95 3.45 21.97
CA HIS A 512 10.38 3.46 22.34
C HIS A 512 11.31 3.88 21.20
N LEU A 513 10.85 3.76 19.95
CA LEU A 513 11.59 4.13 18.76
C LEU A 513 11.17 5.50 18.21
N ASP A 514 10.31 6.26 18.90
CA ASP A 514 9.72 7.53 18.43
C ASP A 514 9.06 7.43 17.05
N ILE A 515 8.43 6.29 16.76
CA ILE A 515 7.67 6.09 15.52
C ILE A 515 6.22 6.46 15.81
N LEU A 516 5.67 7.40 15.05
CA LEU A 516 4.28 7.82 15.21
C LEU A 516 3.33 6.70 14.78
N ARG A 517 2.29 6.45 15.57
CA ARG A 517 1.19 5.53 15.22
C ARG A 517 0.21 6.16 14.23
N LEU A 518 -0.51 5.35 13.47
CA LEU A 518 -1.65 5.82 12.67
C LEU A 518 -2.95 5.53 13.40
N ILE A 519 -3.75 6.57 13.64
CA ILE A 519 -5.05 6.44 14.31
C ILE A 519 -6.15 6.91 13.38
N ILE A 520 -7.14 6.03 13.17
CA ILE A 520 -8.41 6.36 12.51
C ILE A 520 -9.52 6.16 13.53
N GLU A 521 -10.30 7.21 13.85
CA GLU A 521 -11.28 7.16 14.95
C GLU A 521 -12.21 5.96 14.84
N ARG A 522 -12.75 5.72 13.65
CA ARG A 522 -13.69 4.61 13.37
C ARG A 522 -13.05 3.24 13.15
N MET A 523 -11.72 3.12 13.29
CA MET A 523 -11.00 1.84 13.20
C MET A 523 -10.12 1.66 14.45
N PRO A 524 -10.72 1.44 15.62
CA PRO A 524 -9.96 1.19 16.83
C PRO A 524 -9.15 -0.10 16.71
N ALA A 525 -7.96 -0.10 17.33
CA ALA A 525 -7.11 -1.28 17.44
C ALA A 525 -7.55 -2.25 18.56
N ASP A 526 -8.62 -1.91 19.28
CA ASP A 526 -9.18 -2.66 20.40
C ASP A 526 -10.69 -2.91 20.20
N GLU A 527 -11.36 -3.54 21.18
CA GLU A 527 -12.78 -3.89 21.09
C GLU A 527 -13.75 -2.70 21.21
N ARG A 528 -13.25 -1.46 21.31
CA ARG A 528 -14.12 -0.28 21.37
C ARG A 528 -14.83 -0.07 20.03
N PHE A 529 -15.91 0.71 20.06
CA PHE A 529 -16.61 1.10 18.83
C PHE A 529 -15.80 2.13 18.01
N VAL A 530 -15.16 3.07 18.71
CA VAL A 530 -14.26 4.08 18.13
C VAL A 530 -13.06 4.31 19.04
N SER A 531 -11.95 4.75 18.46
CA SER A 531 -10.75 5.19 19.20
C SER A 531 -11.07 6.42 20.04
N SER A 532 -10.62 6.43 21.30
CA SER A 532 -10.75 7.61 22.17
C SER A 532 -9.73 8.69 21.78
N LEU A 533 -10.16 9.66 20.97
CA LEU A 533 -9.29 10.74 20.46
C LEU A 533 -8.62 11.58 21.56
N SER A 534 -9.23 11.65 22.76
CA SER A 534 -8.65 12.32 23.93
C SER A 534 -7.54 11.53 24.62
N GLU A 535 -7.44 10.22 24.37
CA GLU A 535 -6.43 9.32 24.94
C GLU A 535 -5.33 8.97 23.95
N VAL A 536 -5.44 9.41 22.69
CA VAL A 536 -4.43 9.16 21.66
C VAL A 536 -3.06 9.67 22.13
N PRO A 537 -2.00 8.84 22.11
CA PRO A 537 -0.66 9.28 22.45
C PRO A 537 -0.19 10.44 21.56
N TYR A 538 0.65 11.31 22.11
CA TYR A 538 1.19 12.44 21.34
C TYR A 538 1.94 11.98 20.08
N LEU A 539 2.74 10.91 20.15
CA LEU A 539 3.42 10.32 19.00
C LEU A 539 2.44 9.54 18.12
N SER A 540 1.55 10.25 17.44
CA SER A 540 0.54 9.69 16.55
C SER A 540 0.18 10.68 15.44
N VAL A 541 -0.27 10.11 14.31
CA VAL A 541 -0.96 10.79 13.23
C VAL A 541 -2.42 10.38 13.29
N VAL A 542 -3.32 11.33 13.52
CA VAL A 542 -4.77 11.10 13.43
C VAL A 542 -5.26 11.47 12.04
N THR A 543 -6.09 10.60 11.46
CA THR A 543 -6.83 10.86 10.23
C THR A 543 -8.27 10.38 10.34
N THR A 544 -9.16 10.98 9.55
CA THR A 544 -10.56 10.58 9.40
C THR A 544 -10.71 9.33 8.52
N SER A 545 -9.87 9.23 7.50
CA SER A 545 -9.83 8.12 6.55
C SER A 545 -8.43 8.00 5.90
N SER A 546 -8.12 6.82 5.36
CA SER A 546 -6.98 6.60 4.45
C SER A 546 -7.48 6.37 3.02
N HIS A 547 -6.56 6.26 2.06
CA HIS A 547 -6.88 5.92 0.67
C HIS A 547 -7.57 4.55 0.52
N ASP A 548 -7.38 3.64 1.49
CA ASP A 548 -7.99 2.31 1.54
C ASP A 548 -9.38 2.28 2.20
N THR A 549 -9.83 3.41 2.74
CA THR A 549 -11.11 3.50 3.43
C THR A 549 -11.99 4.55 2.76
N SER A 550 -13.29 4.46 2.97
CA SER A 550 -14.24 5.46 2.46
C SER A 550 -14.03 6.85 3.08
N PRO A 551 -14.11 7.95 2.31
CA PRO A 551 -14.16 9.29 2.88
C PRO A 551 -15.36 9.46 3.84
N LEU A 552 -15.34 10.47 4.72
CA LEU A 552 -16.33 10.63 5.79
C LEU A 552 -17.78 10.60 5.30
N ARG A 553 -18.06 11.25 4.18
CA ARG A 553 -19.41 11.28 3.61
C ARG A 553 -19.86 9.90 3.12
N ALA A 554 -18.98 9.19 2.42
CA ALA A 554 -19.28 7.86 1.91
C ALA A 554 -19.48 6.88 3.07
N TRP A 555 -18.63 6.96 4.09
CA TRP A 555 -18.76 6.18 5.31
C TRP A 555 -20.09 6.38 6.03
N TRP A 556 -20.54 7.64 6.16
CA TRP A 556 -21.81 7.96 6.79
C TRP A 556 -23.00 7.23 6.13
N GLU A 557 -22.91 7.03 4.81
CA GLU A 557 -23.94 6.39 3.99
C GLU A 557 -23.79 4.86 3.87
N GLU A 558 -22.70 4.28 4.38
CA GLU A 558 -22.40 2.84 4.21
C GLU A 558 -23.24 1.93 5.11
N ASN A 559 -23.42 2.31 6.36
CA ASN A 559 -24.13 1.51 7.35
C ASN A 559 -24.88 2.40 8.34
N HIS A 560 -26.21 2.46 8.18
CA HIS A 560 -27.06 3.32 8.99
C HIS A 560 -27.04 2.96 10.48
N ASP A 561 -26.89 1.68 10.86
CA ASP A 561 -26.83 1.28 12.27
C ASP A 561 -25.56 1.81 12.94
N LEU A 562 -24.42 1.72 12.25
CA LEU A 562 -23.15 2.28 12.74
C LEU A 562 -23.20 3.81 12.79
N THR A 563 -23.77 4.45 11.77
CA THR A 563 -23.96 5.90 11.70
C THR A 563 -24.87 6.40 12.82
N GLN A 564 -26.00 5.74 13.06
CA GLN A 564 -26.93 6.06 14.15
C GLN A 564 -26.24 5.97 15.50
N ARG A 565 -25.47 4.89 15.72
CA ARG A 565 -24.70 4.70 16.94
C ARG A 565 -23.65 5.81 17.11
N TYR A 566 -22.90 6.16 16.06
CA TYR A 566 -21.91 7.23 16.12
C TYR A 566 -22.56 8.60 16.43
N TYR A 567 -23.67 8.92 15.76
CA TYR A 567 -24.42 10.16 15.98
C TYR A 567 -24.88 10.33 17.43
N ASN A 568 -25.37 9.27 18.07
CA ASN A 568 -25.83 9.36 19.46
C ASN A 568 -24.72 9.16 20.50
N GLU A 569 -23.91 8.11 20.37
CA GLU A 569 -22.93 7.72 21.40
C GLU A 569 -21.63 8.52 21.33
N VAL A 570 -21.20 8.92 20.12
CA VAL A 570 -19.89 9.58 19.92
C VAL A 570 -20.03 11.09 19.81
N MET A 571 -20.99 11.58 19.02
CA MET A 571 -21.27 13.02 18.90
C MET A 571 -22.17 13.54 20.02
N GLY A 572 -22.92 12.66 20.69
CA GLY A 572 -23.86 13.06 21.75
C GLY A 572 -25.11 13.76 21.22
N TRP A 573 -25.42 13.65 19.93
CA TRP A 573 -26.58 14.29 19.32
C TRP A 573 -27.81 13.40 19.46
N TYR A 574 -28.98 14.01 19.62
CA TYR A 574 -30.22 13.30 19.91
C TYR A 574 -31.05 13.07 18.64
N GLY A 575 -31.77 11.95 18.59
CA GLY A 575 -32.69 11.62 17.50
C GLY A 575 -32.08 10.70 16.45
N GLU A 576 -32.80 10.58 15.33
CA GLU A 576 -32.39 9.77 14.18
C GLU A 576 -31.27 10.46 13.41
N ALA A 577 -30.21 9.72 13.10
CA ALA A 577 -29.11 10.23 12.31
C ALA A 577 -29.58 10.52 10.87
N PRO A 578 -29.28 11.68 10.29
CA PRO A 578 -29.64 11.96 8.91
C PRO A 578 -29.04 10.93 7.94
N ASN A 579 -29.75 10.62 6.85
CA ASN A 579 -29.25 9.69 5.82
C ASN A 579 -27.97 10.18 5.13
N TYR A 580 -27.76 11.50 5.10
CA TYR A 580 -26.60 12.13 4.48
C TYR A 580 -25.89 13.02 5.50
N ALA A 581 -24.56 13.01 5.50
CA ALA A 581 -23.78 13.89 6.35
C ALA A 581 -23.94 15.35 5.90
N SER A 582 -24.53 16.18 6.77
CA SER A 582 -24.54 17.63 6.59
C SER A 582 -23.14 18.21 6.79
N VAL A 583 -22.92 19.45 6.33
CA VAL A 583 -21.68 20.17 6.61
C VAL A 583 -21.41 20.26 8.13
N GLU A 584 -22.45 20.45 8.94
CA GLU A 584 -22.32 20.52 10.40
C GLU A 584 -21.81 19.20 11.01
N ILE A 585 -22.30 18.06 10.51
CA ILE A 585 -21.83 16.73 10.94
C ILE A 585 -20.35 16.55 10.59
N ILE A 586 -19.97 16.88 9.36
CA ILE A 586 -18.57 16.76 8.90
C ILE A 586 -17.65 17.67 9.72
N GLN A 587 -18.07 18.92 9.94
CA GLN A 587 -17.32 19.87 10.76
C GLN A 587 -17.15 19.34 12.19
N GLU A 588 -18.18 18.81 12.84
CA GLU A 588 -18.06 18.27 14.20
C GLU A 588 -17.08 17.09 14.26
N ILE A 589 -17.14 16.14 13.31
CA ILE A 589 -16.19 15.02 13.23
C ILE A 589 -14.75 15.52 13.06
N ILE A 590 -14.52 16.44 12.12
CA ILE A 590 -13.19 17.00 11.87
C ILE A 590 -12.69 17.79 13.09
N LYS A 591 -13.56 18.57 13.74
CA LYS A 591 -13.22 19.32 14.95
C LYS A 591 -12.77 18.40 16.08
N ARG A 592 -13.41 17.24 16.26
CA ARG A 592 -12.97 16.23 17.23
C ARG A 592 -11.57 15.71 16.91
N ASN A 593 -11.30 15.38 15.65
CA ASN A 593 -9.98 14.93 15.19
C ASN A 593 -8.89 15.99 15.42
N LEU A 594 -9.17 17.25 15.10
CA LEU A 594 -8.28 18.40 15.37
C LEU A 594 -8.05 18.64 16.86
N ASN A 595 -8.96 18.23 17.73
CA ASN A 595 -8.83 18.35 19.20
C ASN A 595 -8.25 17.11 19.89
N SER A 596 -7.77 16.11 19.13
CA SER A 596 -7.01 14.99 19.67
C SER A 596 -5.64 15.42 20.20
N ASN A 597 -4.99 14.58 21.00
CA ASN A 597 -3.65 14.86 21.52
C ASN A 597 -2.51 14.47 20.56
N ALA A 598 -2.84 13.93 19.38
CA ALA A 598 -1.87 13.53 18.38
C ALA A 598 -1.01 14.71 17.88
N MET A 599 0.28 14.45 17.65
CA MET A 599 1.26 15.39 17.09
C MET A 599 0.81 15.89 15.71
N MET A 600 0.21 15.01 14.90
CA MET A 600 -0.27 15.38 13.56
C MET A 600 -1.74 15.02 13.39
N VAL A 601 -2.49 15.92 12.73
CA VAL A 601 -3.78 15.59 12.12
C VAL A 601 -3.68 15.82 10.63
N ILE A 602 -3.71 14.75 9.85
CA ILE A 602 -3.57 14.81 8.40
C ILE A 602 -4.80 14.16 7.80
N LEU A 603 -5.67 14.95 7.17
CA LEU A 603 -6.95 14.46 6.66
C LEU A 603 -6.91 14.41 5.13
N PRO A 604 -7.60 13.46 4.48
CA PRO A 604 -7.76 13.47 3.04
C PRO A 604 -8.42 14.76 2.57
N ILE A 605 -7.95 15.28 1.43
CA ILE A 605 -8.50 16.52 0.87
C ILE A 605 -10.02 16.46 0.66
N GLN A 606 -10.58 15.29 0.37
CA GLN A 606 -12.03 15.09 0.23
C GLN A 606 -12.79 15.46 1.52
N ASP A 607 -12.25 15.09 2.68
CA ASP A 607 -12.87 15.38 3.97
C ASP A 607 -12.77 16.88 4.31
N TRP A 608 -11.67 17.54 3.92
CA TRP A 608 -11.57 19.00 4.01
C TRP A 608 -12.63 19.69 3.14
N LEU A 609 -12.79 19.28 1.87
CA LEU A 609 -13.77 19.86 0.95
C LEU A 609 -15.22 19.55 1.37
N ALA A 610 -15.46 18.45 2.08
CA ALA A 610 -16.77 18.06 2.57
C ALA A 610 -17.38 19.04 3.61
N MET A 611 -16.57 19.93 4.21
CA MET A 611 -17.06 21.03 5.06
C MET A 611 -17.66 22.21 4.27
N SER A 612 -17.75 22.12 2.95
CA SER A 612 -18.40 23.11 2.09
C SER A 612 -19.39 22.46 1.14
N GLU A 613 -20.63 22.95 1.14
CA GLU A 613 -21.64 22.57 0.14
C GLU A 613 -21.19 22.85 -1.30
N HIS A 614 -20.33 23.85 -1.50
CA HIS A 614 -19.86 24.26 -2.82
C HIS A 614 -18.76 23.36 -3.37
N PHE A 615 -17.90 22.82 -2.49
CA PHE A 615 -16.70 22.08 -2.91
C PHE A 615 -16.84 20.55 -2.80
N ARG A 616 -17.96 20.04 -2.30
CA ARG A 616 -18.18 18.59 -2.20
C ARG A 616 -18.85 18.04 -3.47
N LYS A 617 -18.63 16.76 -3.80
CA LYS A 617 -19.33 16.12 -4.94
C LYS A 617 -20.79 15.83 -4.60
N GLU A 618 -21.64 15.67 -5.61
CA GLU A 618 -23.02 15.21 -5.37
C GLU A 618 -23.03 13.79 -4.77
N ASN A 619 -22.31 12.86 -5.40
CA ASN A 619 -22.19 11.46 -4.95
C ASN A 619 -20.95 11.26 -4.07
N ALA A 620 -21.15 11.00 -2.78
CA ALA A 620 -20.07 10.76 -1.81
C ALA A 620 -19.18 9.56 -2.18
N LYS A 621 -19.74 8.48 -2.73
CA LYS A 621 -18.96 7.28 -3.10
C LYS A 621 -17.97 7.55 -4.24
N SER A 622 -18.21 8.57 -5.06
CA SER A 622 -17.29 8.97 -6.13
C SER A 622 -16.03 9.70 -5.64
N GLU A 623 -15.94 9.96 -4.34
CA GLU A 623 -14.78 10.56 -3.66
C GLU A 623 -13.75 9.49 -3.22
N GLN A 624 -14.12 8.20 -3.26
CA GLN A 624 -13.26 7.08 -2.87
C GLN A 624 -12.12 6.88 -3.88
N ILE A 625 -10.91 6.66 -3.36
CA ILE A 625 -9.68 6.49 -4.15
C ILE A 625 -9.45 5.01 -4.51
N ASN A 626 -9.62 4.11 -3.54
CA ASN A 626 -9.33 2.68 -3.69
C ASN A 626 -10.44 1.80 -3.08
N ILE A 627 -10.55 0.57 -3.58
CA ILE A 627 -11.32 -0.53 -3.01
C ILE A 627 -10.33 -1.67 -2.69
N PRO A 628 -9.88 -1.84 -1.44
CA PRO A 628 -8.81 -2.80 -1.09
C PRO A 628 -9.12 -4.26 -1.44
N ALA A 629 -10.40 -4.63 -1.48
CA ALA A 629 -10.82 -5.98 -1.85
C ALA A 629 -10.58 -6.33 -3.34
N ASP A 630 -10.33 -5.33 -4.18
CA ASP A 630 -10.02 -5.49 -5.61
C ASP A 630 -8.53 -5.24 -5.86
N SER A 631 -7.76 -6.32 -6.02
CA SER A 631 -6.31 -6.26 -6.26
C SER A 631 -5.93 -5.59 -7.59
N TYR A 632 -6.90 -5.41 -8.49
CA TYR A 632 -6.75 -4.67 -9.74
C TYR A 632 -7.74 -3.50 -9.80
N HIS A 633 -7.95 -2.81 -8.67
CA HIS A 633 -8.71 -1.57 -8.70
C HIS A 633 -8.02 -0.52 -9.60
N TYR A 634 -8.78 0.24 -10.38
CA TYR A 634 -8.23 1.31 -11.20
C TYR A 634 -8.14 2.61 -10.39
N TRP A 635 -6.91 3.00 -10.02
CA TRP A 635 -6.61 4.23 -9.26
C TRP A 635 -6.69 5.48 -10.15
N ASN A 636 -7.91 5.88 -10.49
CA ASN A 636 -8.18 6.99 -11.40
C ASN A 636 -8.95 8.15 -10.77
N TYR A 637 -9.01 8.21 -9.44
CA TYR A 637 -9.58 9.34 -8.72
C TYR A 637 -8.87 10.64 -9.12
N ARG A 638 -9.65 11.67 -9.40
CA ARG A 638 -9.19 13.02 -9.68
C ARG A 638 -10.00 14.01 -8.88
N LEU A 639 -9.34 15.02 -8.32
CA LEU A 639 -10.03 16.16 -7.72
C LEU A 639 -10.96 16.78 -8.75
N HIS A 640 -12.19 17.12 -8.37
CA HIS A 640 -13.14 17.81 -9.24
C HIS A 640 -12.93 19.33 -9.25
N CYS A 641 -12.25 19.87 -8.24
CA CYS A 641 -11.91 21.29 -8.16
C CYS A 641 -10.47 21.54 -8.65
N ASN A 642 -10.25 22.67 -9.34
CA ASN A 642 -8.92 23.18 -9.61
C ASN A 642 -8.31 23.77 -8.33
N LEU A 643 -7.01 23.56 -8.10
CA LEU A 643 -6.30 24.16 -6.97
C LEU A 643 -6.34 25.70 -7.03
N GLU A 644 -6.27 26.29 -8.22
CA GLU A 644 -6.42 27.74 -8.41
C GLU A 644 -7.73 28.26 -7.84
N ALA A 645 -8.86 27.57 -8.09
CA ALA A 645 -10.17 27.98 -7.57
C ALA A 645 -10.24 27.89 -6.03
N LEU A 646 -9.57 26.89 -5.44
CA LEU A 646 -9.46 26.78 -3.97
C LEU A 646 -8.60 27.89 -3.38
N ILE A 647 -7.51 28.26 -4.07
CA ILE A 647 -6.61 29.36 -3.67
C ILE A 647 -7.31 30.71 -3.82
N GLU A 648 -8.08 30.94 -4.88
CA GLU A 648 -8.71 32.24 -5.11
C GLU A 648 -9.91 32.49 -4.17
N ASN A 649 -10.51 31.43 -3.63
CA ASN A 649 -11.59 31.54 -2.65
C ASN A 649 -11.06 31.90 -1.25
N GLN A 650 -10.91 33.21 -1.00
CA GLN A 650 -10.44 33.75 0.28
C GLN A 650 -11.34 33.36 1.46
N GLU A 651 -12.68 33.42 1.30
CA GLU A 651 -13.64 33.06 2.35
C GLU A 651 -13.43 31.61 2.82
N TRP A 652 -13.18 30.70 1.88
CA TRP A 652 -12.92 29.30 2.18
C TRP A 652 -11.61 29.08 2.94
N THR A 653 -10.51 29.67 2.47
CA THR A 653 -9.23 29.51 3.16
C THR A 653 -9.20 30.19 4.53
N ASP A 654 -9.90 31.32 4.68
CA ASP A 654 -10.04 32.00 5.97
C ASP A 654 -10.90 31.19 6.93
N PHE A 655 -11.98 30.55 6.44
CA PHE A 655 -12.77 29.61 7.22
C PHE A 655 -11.91 28.44 7.74
N LEU A 656 -11.17 27.75 6.87
CA LEU A 656 -10.30 26.64 7.27
C LEU A 656 -9.28 27.07 8.32
N LYS A 657 -8.65 28.22 8.10
CA LYS A 657 -7.66 28.77 9.03
C LYS A 657 -8.27 29.11 10.39
N SER A 658 -9.45 29.73 10.44
CA SER A 658 -10.16 29.99 11.71
C SER A 658 -10.55 28.69 12.40
N PHE A 659 -11.08 27.73 11.63
CA PHE A 659 -11.53 26.44 12.13
C PHE A 659 -10.40 25.65 12.79
N ILE A 660 -9.21 25.63 12.17
CA ILE A 660 -7.99 25.03 12.74
C ILE A 660 -7.53 25.81 13.98
N LYS A 661 -7.54 27.14 13.94
CA LYS A 661 -7.14 28.00 15.06
C LYS A 661 -8.06 27.89 16.30
N GLU A 662 -9.30 27.47 16.11
CA GLU A 662 -10.24 27.20 17.21
C GLU A 662 -10.08 25.81 17.84
N SER A 663 -9.11 25.01 17.36
CA SER A 663 -8.78 23.70 17.89
C SER A 663 -7.47 23.70 18.69
N LYS A 664 -7.10 22.54 19.25
CA LYS A 664 -5.78 22.32 19.88
C LYS A 664 -4.58 22.51 18.94
N ARG A 665 -4.79 22.71 17.63
CA ARG A 665 -3.74 22.91 16.62
C ARG A 665 -3.23 24.35 16.50
N ALA A 666 -3.76 25.28 17.28
CA ALA A 666 -3.37 26.69 17.25
C ALA A 666 -1.98 26.98 17.86
N TYR A 667 -1.43 26.05 18.66
CA TYR A 667 -0.24 26.24 19.49
C TYR A 667 0.93 25.36 19.05
#